data_AF-A0A654ALY8-F1
#
_entry.id   AF-A0A654ALY8-F1
#
_cell.length_a   1.000
_cell.length_b   1.000
_cell.length_c   1.000
_cell.angle_alpha   90.00
_cell.angle_beta   90.00
_cell.angle_gamma   90.00
#
_symmetry.space_group_name_H-M   'P 1'
#
loop_
_entity.id
_entity.type
_entity.pdbx_description
1 polymer ?
#
loop_
_entity_poly.entity_id
_entity_poly.type
_entity_poly.pdbx_seq_one_letter_code
_entity_poly.pdbx_strand_id
1 'polypeptide(L)'
;MSERYEIVLTCPKGIEGLLLEEARSLGLEEAREQTAAVRGQGDLEVAYRLCLWSRLANRVLLVLSRFSMGSAEQLYDGVQAVDWRDHLEPFGSLAVEFSGHGSGIDNTHFGALKVKDAIVDRLRTRTGERPSIDKLNPDLRVHLRLDRGEAVLSLDLSGHSLHQRGYRLQQGAAPLKENLAAAVLIRAGWPRIAAEGGALADPMCGVGTFLVEAALMAADIAPNLKRERWGFSNWLGHVPALWKKLHAEAEQRAAAGLAKPPLWIRGYEADPRLIQPGRNNVERAGLADWVKIYQGELGTFEPRPDQNQKGLVISNPPYGERLGDEASLLYLYQNLGERLRQACLGWEAAVFTGAPELGKRMGLRSHKQYAFWNGALPCKLLLIKVQTEQFVTGERKVRNEEDVPAAAEAATSARLSEGGQMFANRLQKNLKQLGKWARREGVECYRLYDADMPEYALAVDLYRDWVHVQEYAAPRSIDPEKAQARLLDALAAIPQALGVAQNRVVIKRRERQAGTKQYQRQAAQGQFMEVAEGGVKLLVNLTDYLDTGLFLDHRPLRLRLQREAAGKRFLNLFCYTATATVHAAKGGARSTTSVDLSKTYLDWARRNLSLNGFSDKHRLEQANVMEWLQADRQEYDLVFIDPPTFSNSKRMEGVFDVQRDHIELIDLAMARLARGGVLYFSNNFRKFQLDEGLAARYQVEEISAQTLDADFARNAKIHRAWRFTAR
;
A
#
# COMPACT_ATOMS: atom_id res chain seq x y z
N MET A 1 37.78 9.90 41.79
CA MET A 1 36.48 9.28 41.44
C MET A 1 35.77 10.26 40.51
N SER A 2 35.26 9.81 39.37
CA SER A 2 34.48 10.66 38.47
C SER A 2 33.17 11.08 39.14
N GLU A 3 32.76 12.33 38.93
CA GLU A 3 31.46 12.82 39.38
C GLU A 3 30.34 12.01 38.69
N ARG A 4 29.34 11.59 39.47
CA ARG A 4 28.23 10.75 39.01
C ARG A 4 26.98 11.62 38.90
N TYR A 5 26.32 11.55 37.75
CA TYR A 5 25.12 12.32 37.45
C TYR A 5 23.92 11.40 37.27
N GLU A 6 22.75 11.89 37.67
CA GLU A 6 21.50 11.29 37.22
C GLU A 6 21.26 11.67 35.75
N ILE A 7 21.04 10.66 34.91
CA ILE A 7 20.81 10.81 33.47
C ILE A 7 19.41 10.28 33.14
N VAL A 8 18.65 11.05 32.39
CA VAL A 8 17.31 10.69 31.90
C VAL A 8 17.31 10.65 30.38
N LEU A 9 16.94 9.50 29.83
CA LEU A 9 16.77 9.26 28.40
C LEU A 9 15.28 9.26 28.08
N THR A 10 14.81 10.22 27.28
CA THR A 10 13.40 10.24 26.84
C THR A 10 13.21 9.36 25.60
N CYS A 11 12.04 8.78 25.39
CA CYS A 11 11.73 7.98 24.20
C CYS A 11 10.24 8.02 23.82
N PRO A 12 9.84 7.52 22.64
CA PRO A 12 8.44 7.21 22.36
C PRO A 12 7.86 6.21 23.37
N LYS A 13 6.54 6.25 23.56
CA LYS A 13 5.83 5.27 24.40
C LYS A 13 5.92 3.86 23.80
N GLY A 14 6.07 2.85 24.65
CA GLY A 14 6.08 1.44 24.28
C GLY A 14 7.46 0.87 23.90
N ILE A 15 8.53 1.66 23.98
CA ILE A 15 9.90 1.20 23.72
C ILE A 15 10.85 1.35 24.93
N GLU A 16 10.31 1.70 26.09
CA GLU A 16 11.05 1.95 27.33
C GLU A 16 11.95 0.77 27.69
N GLY A 17 11.42 -0.46 27.64
CA GLY A 17 12.21 -1.67 27.94
C GLY A 17 13.33 -1.93 26.94
N LEU A 18 13.17 -1.57 25.66
CA LEU A 18 14.28 -1.68 24.69
C LEU A 18 15.35 -0.63 24.96
N LEU A 19 14.93 0.60 25.29
CA LEU A 19 15.85 1.66 25.66
C LEU A 19 16.59 1.33 26.97
N LEU A 20 15.95 0.64 27.91
CA LEU A 20 16.58 0.21 29.14
C LEU A 20 17.73 -0.75 28.87
N GLU A 21 17.50 -1.75 28.02
CA GLU A 21 18.53 -2.71 27.59
C GLU A 21 19.69 -1.99 26.88
N GLU A 22 19.38 -1.08 25.93
CA GLU A 22 20.38 -0.26 25.23
C GLU A 22 21.18 0.60 26.23
N ALA A 23 20.52 1.34 27.12
CA ALA A 23 21.16 2.21 28.08
C ALA A 23 22.12 1.47 29.02
N ARG A 24 21.71 0.30 29.53
CA ARG A 24 22.57 -0.54 30.36
C ARG A 24 23.80 -1.03 29.61
N SER A 25 23.63 -1.47 28.36
CA SER A 25 24.75 -1.89 27.51
C SER A 25 25.73 -0.75 27.19
N LEU A 26 25.26 0.49 27.25
CA LEU A 26 26.07 1.70 27.06
C LEU A 26 26.64 2.25 28.38
N GLY A 27 26.50 1.53 29.50
CA GLY A 27 27.12 1.85 30.78
C GLY A 27 26.25 2.65 31.76
N LEU A 28 24.95 2.82 31.48
CA LEU A 28 24.04 3.45 32.44
C LEU A 28 23.74 2.47 33.59
N GLU A 29 24.17 2.84 34.80
CA GLU A 29 23.97 2.06 36.01
C GLU A 29 22.63 2.39 36.68
N GLU A 30 22.16 1.48 37.53
CA GLU A 30 20.89 1.62 38.27
C GLU A 30 19.69 1.99 37.37
N ALA A 31 19.76 1.62 36.09
CA ALA A 31 18.79 2.06 35.11
C ALA A 31 17.40 1.48 35.39
N ARG A 32 16.37 2.34 35.36
CA ARG A 32 14.96 2.02 35.61
C ARG A 32 14.07 2.68 34.57
N GLU A 33 13.03 1.95 34.18
CA GLU A 33 11.98 2.48 33.31
C GLU A 33 11.12 3.53 34.02
N GLN A 34 10.69 4.50 33.26
CA GLN A 34 9.61 5.43 33.56
C GLN A 34 8.74 5.55 32.31
N THR A 35 7.51 6.05 32.44
CA THR A 35 6.65 6.28 31.27
C THR A 35 7.38 7.17 30.24
N ALA A 36 7.60 6.66 29.02
CA ALA A 36 8.31 7.32 27.93
C ALA A 36 9.76 7.76 28.27
N ALA A 37 10.42 7.13 29.25
CA ALA A 37 11.80 7.45 29.61
C ALA A 37 12.53 6.30 30.32
N VAL A 38 13.86 6.38 30.37
CA VAL A 38 14.72 5.57 31.24
C VAL A 38 15.56 6.52 32.07
N ARG A 39 15.67 6.28 33.38
CA ARG A 39 16.56 7.03 34.27
C ARG A 39 17.63 6.13 34.86
N GLY A 40 18.81 6.66 35.14
CA GLY A 40 19.88 5.92 35.81
C GLY A 40 21.01 6.85 36.23
N GLN A 41 22.14 6.26 36.62
CA GLN A 41 23.34 6.97 37.07
C GLN A 41 24.50 6.68 36.12
N GLY A 42 25.33 7.68 35.85
CA GLY A 42 26.53 7.54 35.03
C GLY A 42 27.45 8.74 35.18
N ASP A 43 28.70 8.60 34.80
CA ASP A 43 29.57 9.76 34.64
C ASP A 43 29.33 10.48 33.30
N LEU A 44 30.06 11.56 33.06
CA LEU A 44 29.92 12.34 31.83
C LEU A 44 30.33 11.56 30.57
N GLU A 45 31.26 10.60 30.67
CA GLU A 45 31.63 9.73 29.55
C GLU A 45 30.44 8.84 29.15
N VAL A 46 29.69 8.30 30.12
CA VAL A 46 28.43 7.56 29.86
C VAL A 46 27.40 8.47 29.20
N ALA A 47 27.21 9.70 29.66
CA ALA A 47 26.26 10.64 29.07
C ALA A 47 26.58 10.96 27.60
N TYR A 48 27.86 11.19 27.28
CA TYR A 48 28.33 11.36 25.90
C TYR A 48 28.19 10.10 25.06
N ARG A 49 28.48 8.92 25.62
CA ARG A 49 28.31 7.63 24.95
C ARG A 49 26.84 7.41 24.57
N LEU A 50 25.91 7.72 25.48
CA LEU A 50 24.46 7.67 25.22
C LEU A 50 24.03 8.63 24.10
N CYS A 51 24.57 9.85 24.07
CA CYS A 51 24.30 10.81 23.00
C CYS A 51 24.73 10.26 21.62
N LEU A 52 25.92 9.68 21.55
CA LEU A 52 26.50 9.20 20.30
C LEU A 52 25.85 7.89 19.81
N TRP A 53 25.63 6.94 20.72
CA TRP A 53 25.29 5.55 20.38
C TRP A 53 23.82 5.17 20.50
N SER A 54 23.01 5.89 21.29
CA SER A 54 21.60 5.51 21.45
C SER A 54 20.84 5.65 20.13
N ARG A 55 20.22 4.55 19.69
CA ARG A 55 19.34 4.52 18.51
C ARG A 55 17.89 4.81 18.91
N LEU A 56 17.54 4.61 20.17
CA LEU A 56 16.16 4.60 20.65
C LEU A 56 15.73 5.89 21.34
N ALA A 57 16.66 6.59 22.01
CA ALA A 57 16.36 7.81 22.74
C ALA A 57 15.94 8.96 21.80
N ASN A 58 15.08 9.84 22.33
CA ASN A 58 14.77 11.14 21.74
C ASN A 58 15.75 12.21 22.22
N ARG A 59 16.12 12.19 23.51
CA ARG A 59 17.02 13.15 24.18
C ARG A 59 17.73 12.50 25.36
N VAL A 60 18.94 12.97 25.65
CA VAL A 60 19.76 12.67 26.85
C VAL A 60 19.78 13.91 27.74
N LEU A 61 19.21 13.79 28.93
CA LEU A 61 19.11 14.88 29.90
C LEU A 61 20.01 14.58 31.09
N LEU A 62 20.86 15.53 31.46
CA LEU A 62 21.71 15.47 32.65
C LEU A 62 21.05 16.29 33.76
N VAL A 63 20.62 15.64 34.84
CA VAL A 63 19.90 16.28 35.94
C VAL A 63 20.86 17.11 36.78
N LEU A 64 20.56 18.40 36.94
CA LEU A 64 21.33 19.31 37.78
C LEU A 64 20.78 19.34 39.22
N SER A 65 19.46 19.32 39.37
CA SER A 65 18.82 19.45 40.67
C SER A 65 17.41 18.88 40.67
N ARG A 66 17.00 18.40 41.85
CA ARG A 66 15.62 18.02 42.18
C ARG A 66 15.19 18.81 43.41
N PHE A 67 14.02 19.42 43.36
CA PHE A 67 13.47 20.16 44.50
C PHE A 67 11.95 20.13 44.49
N SER A 68 11.37 20.12 45.69
CA SER A 68 9.92 20.24 45.87
C SER A 68 9.47 21.68 45.68
N MET A 69 8.31 21.87 45.06
CA MET A 69 7.68 23.18 44.91
C MET A 69 6.16 23.10 45.09
N GLY A 70 5.60 24.12 45.72
CA GLY A 70 4.16 24.35 45.85
C GLY A 70 3.69 25.71 45.33
N SER A 71 4.62 26.54 44.85
CA SER A 71 4.34 27.86 44.25
C SER A 71 5.34 28.20 43.14
N ALA A 72 4.99 29.19 42.30
CA ALA A 72 5.89 29.70 41.26
C ALA A 72 7.15 30.41 41.83
N GLU A 73 7.08 30.91 43.06
CA GLU A 73 8.21 31.52 43.78
C GLU A 73 9.22 30.45 44.19
N GLN A 74 8.75 29.33 44.76
CA GLN A 74 9.62 28.19 45.09
C GLN A 74 10.26 27.57 43.84
N LEU A 75 9.57 27.58 42.70
CA LEU A 75 10.19 27.22 41.42
C LEU A 75 11.36 28.14 41.08
N TYR A 76 11.13 29.46 41.17
CA TYR A 76 12.14 30.47 40.85
C TYR A 76 13.38 30.30 41.74
N ASP A 77 13.18 30.19 43.07
CA ASP A 77 14.25 30.03 44.05
C ASP A 77 15.06 28.75 43.81
N GLY A 78 14.38 27.63 43.56
CA GLY A 78 15.03 26.34 43.29
C GLY A 78 15.87 26.35 42.01
N VAL A 79 15.42 27.06 40.97
CA VAL A 79 16.20 27.27 39.75
C VAL A 79 17.38 28.22 40.01
N GLN A 80 17.18 29.29 40.78
CA GLN A 80 18.21 30.29 41.08
C GLN A 80 19.35 29.73 41.96
N ALA A 81 19.08 28.68 42.75
CA ALA A 81 20.05 28.02 43.61
C ALA A 81 21.19 27.33 42.84
N VAL A 82 20.98 26.97 41.57
CA VAL A 82 22.03 26.42 40.70
C VAL A 82 23.03 27.52 40.32
N ASP A 83 24.34 27.22 40.37
CA ASP A 83 25.36 28.16 39.91
C ASP A 83 25.46 28.16 38.38
N TRP A 84 24.56 28.89 37.74
CA TRP A 84 24.47 28.96 36.28
C TRP A 84 25.75 29.46 35.59
N ARG A 85 26.67 30.10 36.32
CA ARG A 85 27.98 30.53 35.79
C ARG A 85 28.89 29.36 35.46
N ASP A 86 28.64 28.20 36.04
CA ASP A 86 29.35 26.95 35.70
C ASP A 86 28.81 26.32 34.40
N HIS A 87 27.72 26.85 33.84
CA HIS A 87 27.01 26.27 32.70
C HIS A 87 26.91 27.20 31.48
N LEU A 88 26.75 28.50 31.66
CA LEU A 88 26.53 29.44 30.56
C LEU A 88 27.25 30.76 30.79
N GLU A 89 27.92 31.25 29.75
CA GLU A 89 28.52 32.58 29.72
C GLU A 89 27.46 33.68 29.85
N PRO A 90 27.76 34.84 30.46
CA PRO A 90 26.81 35.95 30.59
C PRO A 90 26.26 36.47 29.25
N PHE A 91 26.98 36.29 28.14
CA PHE A 91 26.58 36.69 26.79
C PHE A 91 26.08 35.51 25.92
N GLY A 92 25.99 34.30 26.48
CA GLY A 92 25.48 33.13 25.77
C GLY A 92 23.97 33.21 25.51
N SER A 93 23.45 32.20 24.82
CA SER A 93 22.03 32.06 24.49
C SER A 93 21.42 30.83 25.15
N LEU A 94 20.17 30.94 25.62
CA LEU A 94 19.45 29.80 26.19
C LEU A 94 18.05 29.58 25.62
N ALA A 95 17.57 28.34 25.75
CA ALA A 95 16.16 27.99 25.61
C ALA A 95 15.71 27.15 26.80
N VAL A 96 14.47 27.35 27.23
CA VAL A 96 13.84 26.57 28.29
C VAL A 96 12.66 25.80 27.72
N GLU A 97 12.66 24.49 27.95
CA GLU A 97 11.50 23.61 27.77
C GLU A 97 10.93 23.26 29.15
N PHE A 98 9.61 23.40 29.31
CA PHE A 98 8.91 23.04 30.54
C PHE A 98 7.83 22.01 30.22
N SER A 99 7.76 20.95 31.02
CA SER A 99 6.71 19.92 30.93
C SER A 99 6.10 19.62 32.29
N GLY A 100 4.80 19.33 32.31
CA GLY A 100 4.03 19.06 33.54
C GLY A 100 3.10 20.20 33.93
N HIS A 101 2.36 19.99 35.03
CA HIS A 101 1.43 20.95 35.62
C HIS A 101 1.38 20.74 37.14
N GLY A 102 1.09 21.78 37.91
CA GLY A 102 1.03 21.69 39.37
C GLY A 102 0.67 23.01 40.03
N SER A 103 0.59 23.01 41.37
CA SER A 103 0.13 24.17 42.15
C SER A 103 0.94 25.44 41.84
N GLY A 104 0.27 26.42 41.20
CA GLY A 104 0.88 27.70 40.81
C GLY A 104 1.45 27.73 39.38
N ILE A 105 1.40 26.62 38.62
CA ILE A 105 1.81 26.53 37.21
C ILE A 105 0.79 25.70 36.43
N ASP A 106 -0.23 26.41 35.94
CA ASP A 106 -1.30 25.82 35.12
C ASP A 106 -0.96 25.82 33.62
N ASN A 107 0.08 26.55 33.23
CA ASN A 107 0.51 26.72 31.84
C ASN A 107 2.01 26.48 31.72
N THR A 108 2.40 25.54 30.84
CA THR A 108 3.81 25.21 30.57
C THR A 108 4.61 26.40 30.05
N HIS A 109 3.99 27.33 29.31
CA HIS A 109 4.65 28.55 28.85
C HIS A 109 5.02 29.46 30.03
N PHE A 110 4.13 29.59 31.01
CA PHE A 110 4.40 30.36 32.22
C PHE A 110 5.53 29.74 33.04
N GLY A 111 5.53 28.41 33.21
CA GLY A 111 6.63 27.69 33.86
C GLY A 111 7.97 27.91 33.16
N ALA A 112 8.02 27.78 31.83
CA ALA A 112 9.22 28.04 31.04
C ALA A 112 9.72 29.49 31.19
N LEU A 113 8.81 30.47 31.25
CA LEU A 113 9.15 31.87 31.47
C LEU A 113 9.80 32.07 32.84
N LYS A 114 9.24 31.50 33.91
CA LYS A 114 9.76 31.63 35.27
C LYS A 114 11.14 31.01 35.44
N VAL A 115 11.37 29.83 34.88
CA VAL A 115 12.70 29.19 34.86
C VAL A 115 13.70 30.08 34.11
N LYS A 116 13.32 30.58 32.93
CA LYS A 116 14.17 31.45 32.12
C LYS A 116 14.53 32.73 32.88
N ASP A 117 13.56 33.38 33.53
CA ASP A 117 13.79 34.60 34.30
C ASP A 117 14.76 34.33 35.47
N ALA A 118 14.59 33.22 36.22
CA ALA A 118 15.50 32.84 37.30
C ALA A 118 16.95 32.62 36.82
N ILE A 119 17.14 31.97 35.67
CA ILE A 119 18.47 31.77 35.06
C ILE A 119 19.09 33.11 34.66
N VAL A 120 18.32 33.95 33.95
CA VAL A 120 18.78 35.24 33.44
C VAL A 120 19.15 36.18 34.59
N ASP A 121 18.37 36.21 35.66
CA ASP A 121 18.64 37.05 36.82
C ASP A 121 19.87 36.58 37.60
N ARG A 122 20.12 35.26 37.66
CA ARG A 122 21.35 34.72 38.27
C ARG A 122 22.60 35.03 37.45
N LEU A 123 22.49 35.07 36.12
CA LEU A 123 23.62 35.35 35.21
C LEU A 123 23.82 36.84 34.92
N ARG A 124 22.89 37.70 35.35
CA ARG A 124 22.98 39.15 35.08
C ARG A 124 24.20 39.75 35.77
N THR A 125 25.05 40.41 35.00
CA THR A 125 26.26 41.05 35.53
C THR A 125 25.93 42.41 36.18
N ARG A 126 26.88 42.96 36.95
CA ARG A 126 26.74 44.30 37.54
C ARG A 126 26.64 45.41 36.48
N THR A 127 27.18 45.18 35.28
CA THR A 127 27.09 46.10 34.13
C THR A 127 25.77 45.94 33.36
N GLY A 128 24.90 45.00 33.76
CA GLY A 128 23.58 44.78 33.17
C GLY A 128 23.56 43.80 32.00
N GLU A 129 24.69 43.16 31.69
CA GLU A 129 24.76 42.13 30.64
C GLU A 129 23.96 40.90 31.06
N ARG A 130 23.31 40.26 30.09
CA ARG A 130 22.46 39.10 30.32
C ARG A 130 22.45 38.16 29.11
N PRO A 131 22.20 36.85 29.32
CA PRO A 131 22.04 35.90 28.24
C PRO A 131 20.89 36.27 27.30
N SER A 132 21.05 35.94 26.02
CA SER A 132 20.02 36.07 24.99
C SER A 132 19.15 34.80 24.88
N ILE A 133 18.06 34.86 24.12
CA ILE A 133 17.16 33.71 23.92
C ILE A 133 17.18 33.30 22.44
N ASP A 134 17.64 32.09 22.17
CA ASP A 134 17.53 31.44 20.86
C ASP A 134 16.74 30.13 21.00
N LYS A 135 15.56 30.06 20.39
CA LYS A 135 14.68 28.88 20.48
C LYS A 135 15.12 27.74 19.56
N LEU A 136 15.81 28.06 18.47
CA LEU A 136 16.22 27.09 17.45
C LEU A 136 17.57 26.48 17.81
N ASN A 137 18.51 27.33 18.17
CA ASN A 137 19.92 27.03 18.19
C ASN A 137 20.63 27.63 19.43
N PRO A 138 20.11 27.39 20.67
CA PRO A 138 20.70 27.94 21.88
C PRO A 138 22.07 27.33 22.19
N ASP A 139 22.88 28.06 22.96
CA ASP A 139 24.12 27.55 23.56
C ASP A 139 23.82 26.56 24.69
N LEU A 140 22.77 26.84 25.48
CA LEU A 140 22.28 25.95 26.53
C LEU A 140 20.76 25.71 26.42
N ARG A 141 20.36 24.46 26.31
CA ARG A 141 18.94 24.07 26.41
C ARG A 141 18.68 23.44 27.78
N VAL A 142 17.76 24.05 28.52
CA VAL A 142 17.36 23.62 29.87
C VAL A 142 15.98 23.00 29.78
N HIS A 143 15.81 21.83 30.38
CA HIS A 143 14.53 21.15 30.49
C HIS A 143 14.12 21.07 31.97
N LEU A 144 12.92 21.51 32.28
CA LEU A 144 12.32 21.30 33.60
C LEU A 144 11.06 20.44 33.47
N ARG A 145 11.03 19.34 34.22
CA ARG A 145 9.84 18.50 34.36
C ARG A 145 9.25 18.68 35.75
N LEU A 146 7.97 19.03 35.83
CA LEU A 146 7.20 19.06 37.06
C LEU A 146 6.31 17.82 37.13
N ASP A 147 6.49 16.98 38.15
CA ASP A 147 5.68 15.80 38.38
C ASP A 147 5.34 15.67 39.88
N ARG A 148 4.05 15.67 40.21
CA ARG A 148 3.54 15.53 41.60
C ARG A 148 4.19 16.48 42.62
N GLY A 149 4.47 17.72 42.23
CA GLY A 149 5.08 18.75 43.10
C GLY A 149 6.61 18.67 43.22
N GLU A 150 7.26 17.74 42.51
CA GLU A 150 8.72 17.70 42.38
C GLU A 150 9.14 18.28 41.02
N ALA A 151 10.03 19.27 41.05
CA ALA A 151 10.68 19.82 39.87
C ALA A 151 12.01 19.13 39.63
N VAL A 152 12.22 18.65 38.40
CA VAL A 152 13.46 18.02 37.93
C VAL A 152 14.07 18.94 36.87
N LEU A 153 15.16 19.60 37.24
CA LEU A 153 15.88 20.54 36.38
C LEU A 153 17.06 19.83 35.71
N SER A 154 17.16 19.92 34.39
CA SER A 154 18.16 19.18 33.60
C SER A 154 18.72 19.99 32.44
N LEU A 155 19.95 19.69 32.05
CA LEU A 155 20.53 20.12 30.79
C LEU A 155 20.21 19.11 29.68
N ASP A 156 19.80 19.59 28.51
CA ASP A 156 19.65 18.75 27.32
C ASP A 156 20.98 18.66 26.58
N LEU A 157 21.64 17.51 26.66
CA LEU A 157 22.91 17.23 26.02
C LEU A 157 22.76 16.94 24.51
N SER A 158 21.56 16.61 24.05
CA SER A 158 21.30 16.24 22.65
C SER A 158 21.13 17.45 21.73
N GLY A 159 20.53 18.54 22.22
CA GLY A 159 20.19 19.73 21.43
C GLY A 159 18.92 19.50 20.61
N HIS A 160 19.03 19.18 19.31
CA HIS A 160 17.89 18.63 18.55
C HIS A 160 17.64 17.16 18.95
N SER A 161 16.42 16.66 18.76
CA SER A 161 16.14 15.26 19.11
C SER A 161 17.03 14.28 18.34
N LEU A 162 17.54 13.26 19.03
CA LEU A 162 18.43 12.22 18.49
C LEU A 162 17.80 11.39 17.38
N HIS A 163 16.47 11.50 17.17
CA HIS A 163 15.90 10.85 16.01
C HIS A 163 16.38 11.51 14.68
N GLN A 164 16.89 12.73 14.72
CA GLN A 164 17.39 13.44 13.54
C GLN A 164 18.87 13.12 13.32
N ARG A 165 19.15 12.04 12.58
CA ARG A 165 20.52 11.53 12.33
C ARG A 165 21.30 12.36 11.31
N GLY A 166 20.62 13.30 10.63
CA GLY A 166 21.20 14.17 9.60
C GLY A 166 21.10 13.63 8.17
N TYR A 167 20.81 12.34 7.96
CA TYR A 167 20.71 11.79 6.61
C TYR A 167 19.41 12.14 5.88
N ARG A 168 18.36 12.57 6.59
CA ARG A 168 17.04 12.91 6.04
C ARG A 168 16.79 14.42 6.10
N LEU A 169 16.70 15.06 4.93
CA LEU A 169 16.46 16.51 4.81
C LEU A 169 14.98 16.89 4.61
N GLN A 170 14.17 15.99 4.04
CA GLN A 170 12.75 16.25 3.73
C GLN A 170 11.84 15.66 4.80
N GLN A 171 11.00 16.50 5.41
CA GLN A 171 9.90 16.08 6.26
C GLN A 171 8.63 15.96 5.40
N GLY A 172 8.36 14.77 4.87
CA GLY A 172 7.08 14.48 4.21
C GLY A 172 5.91 14.42 5.20
N ALA A 173 4.70 14.13 4.72
CA ALA A 173 3.52 13.98 5.57
C ALA A 173 3.65 12.74 6.49
N ALA A 174 4.07 12.96 7.74
CA ALA A 174 4.21 11.99 8.84
C ALA A 174 4.97 10.68 8.48
N PRO A 175 6.28 10.76 8.21
CA PRO A 175 7.17 9.62 8.02
C PRO A 175 7.47 8.87 9.33
N LEU A 176 7.78 7.58 9.23
CA LEU A 176 8.30 6.78 10.33
C LEU A 176 9.59 7.42 10.88
N LYS A 177 9.60 7.77 12.16
CA LYS A 177 10.81 8.25 12.86
C LYS A 177 11.84 7.13 12.94
N GLU A 178 13.10 7.47 12.80
CA GLU A 178 14.17 6.48 12.64
C GLU A 178 14.49 5.77 13.98
N ASN A 179 14.12 6.33 15.14
CA ASN A 179 14.25 5.63 16.43
C ASN A 179 13.16 4.56 16.60
N LEU A 180 11.96 4.84 16.11
CA LEU A 180 10.91 3.83 16.01
C LEU A 180 11.27 2.75 14.97
N ALA A 181 11.87 3.14 13.84
CA ALA A 181 12.37 2.18 12.86
C ALA A 181 13.45 1.25 13.46
N ALA A 182 14.41 1.81 14.21
CA ALA A 182 15.41 1.04 14.94
C ALA A 182 14.77 0.09 15.98
N ALA A 183 13.80 0.56 16.75
CA ALA A 183 13.08 -0.28 17.73
C ALA A 183 12.37 -1.47 17.06
N VAL A 184 11.75 -1.23 15.91
CA VAL A 184 11.07 -2.27 15.12
C VAL A 184 12.07 -3.30 14.58
N LEU A 185 13.22 -2.86 14.04
CA LEU A 185 14.29 -3.74 13.58
C LEU A 185 14.85 -4.62 14.70
N ILE A 186 15.08 -4.04 15.90
CA ILE A 186 15.55 -4.78 17.08
C ILE A 186 14.52 -5.84 17.48
N ARG A 187 13.23 -5.48 17.56
CA ARG A 187 12.15 -6.45 17.87
C ARG A 187 11.98 -7.51 16.80
N ALA A 188 12.26 -7.19 15.53
CA ALA A 188 12.26 -8.12 14.42
C ALA A 188 13.48 -9.06 14.42
N GLY A 189 14.42 -8.90 15.34
CA GLY A 189 15.61 -9.74 15.43
C GLY A 189 16.69 -9.42 14.41
N TRP A 190 16.61 -8.26 13.73
CA TRP A 190 17.58 -7.87 12.71
C TRP A 190 19.04 -7.91 13.18
N PRO A 191 19.42 -7.41 14.38
CA PRO A 191 20.81 -7.48 14.81
C PRO A 191 21.40 -8.89 14.82
N ARG A 192 20.61 -9.90 15.21
CA ARG A 192 21.01 -11.31 15.16
C ARG A 192 21.15 -11.80 13.72
N ILE A 193 20.14 -11.53 12.89
CA ILE A 193 20.12 -11.95 11.47
C ILE A 193 21.30 -11.32 10.71
N ALA A 194 21.62 -10.06 10.95
CA ALA A 194 22.73 -9.35 10.35
C ALA A 194 24.09 -9.93 10.78
N ALA A 195 24.26 -10.25 12.07
CA ALA A 195 25.47 -10.89 12.58
C ALA A 195 25.71 -12.29 11.97
N GLU A 196 24.65 -12.99 11.58
CA GLU A 196 24.69 -14.28 10.88
C GLU A 196 24.91 -14.13 9.35
N GLY A 197 25.05 -12.90 8.83
CA GLY A 197 25.23 -12.64 7.39
C GLY A 197 23.93 -12.65 6.57
N GLY A 198 22.77 -12.58 7.24
CA GLY A 198 21.46 -12.61 6.60
C GLY A 198 21.14 -11.37 5.76
N ALA A 199 20.18 -11.54 4.85
CA ALA A 199 19.69 -10.48 3.97
C ALA A 199 18.57 -9.64 4.60
N LEU A 200 18.35 -8.42 4.09
CA LEU A 200 17.15 -7.62 4.40
C LEU A 200 16.49 -7.10 3.14
N ALA A 201 15.17 -7.25 3.06
CA ALA A 201 14.35 -6.72 1.99
C ALA A 201 13.18 -5.90 2.56
N ASP A 202 12.87 -4.76 1.93
CA ASP A 202 11.61 -4.04 2.16
C ASP A 202 10.85 -3.85 0.83
N PRO A 203 9.68 -4.49 0.64
CA PRO A 203 8.93 -4.44 -0.61
C PRO A 203 8.19 -3.12 -0.84
N MET A 204 8.11 -2.25 0.18
CA MET A 204 7.39 -0.97 0.15
C MET A 204 8.19 0.05 0.98
N CYS A 205 9.43 0.32 0.58
CA CYS A 205 10.43 0.94 1.45
C CYS A 205 10.26 2.45 1.65
N GLY A 206 9.40 3.11 0.87
CA GLY A 206 9.29 4.56 0.83
C GLY A 206 10.65 5.22 0.65
N VAL A 207 10.99 6.12 1.56
CA VAL A 207 12.29 6.82 1.57
C VAL A 207 13.43 6.05 2.27
N GLY A 208 13.26 4.74 2.49
CA GLY A 208 14.33 3.82 2.90
C GLY A 208 14.71 3.84 4.38
N THR A 209 13.82 4.28 5.30
CA THR A 209 14.14 4.41 6.74
C THR A 209 14.67 3.11 7.35
N PHE A 210 13.95 2.00 7.15
CA PHE A 210 14.36 0.71 7.69
C PHE A 210 15.68 0.24 7.09
N LEU A 211 15.91 0.48 5.80
CA LEU A 211 17.12 0.05 5.12
C LEU A 211 18.36 0.77 5.66
N VAL A 212 18.26 2.09 5.87
CA VAL A 212 19.35 2.89 6.41
C VAL A 212 19.64 2.48 7.86
N GLU A 213 18.62 2.42 8.73
CA GLU A 213 18.83 2.01 10.13
C GLU A 213 19.36 0.58 10.24
N ALA A 214 18.89 -0.34 9.39
CA ALA A 214 19.39 -1.71 9.33
C ALA A 214 20.87 -1.78 8.95
N ALA A 215 21.29 -1.01 7.96
CA ALA A 215 22.67 -0.95 7.52
C ALA A 215 23.57 -0.26 8.56
N LEU A 216 23.11 0.79 9.23
CA LEU A 216 23.83 1.41 10.36
C LEU A 216 24.04 0.41 11.52
N MET A 217 23.06 -0.45 11.80
CA MET A 217 23.23 -1.52 12.80
C MET A 217 24.23 -2.58 12.33
N ALA A 218 24.13 -3.05 11.08
CA ALA A 218 24.97 -4.11 10.54
C ALA A 218 26.45 -3.69 10.39
N ALA A 219 26.70 -2.44 10.02
CA ALA A 219 28.03 -1.86 9.88
C ALA A 219 28.56 -1.26 11.20
N ASP A 220 27.88 -1.47 12.34
CA ASP A 220 28.27 -0.95 13.66
C ASP A 220 28.56 0.57 13.68
N ILE A 221 27.79 1.33 12.90
CA ILE A 221 27.93 2.78 12.81
C ILE A 221 27.05 3.42 13.90
N ALA A 222 27.66 4.27 14.73
CA ALA A 222 26.91 5.07 15.70
C ALA A 222 25.89 5.96 14.98
N PRO A 223 24.60 5.95 15.36
CA PRO A 223 23.53 6.64 14.62
C PRO A 223 23.77 8.15 14.51
N ASN A 224 24.44 8.76 15.47
CA ASN A 224 24.70 10.19 15.53
C ASN A 224 26.15 10.59 15.19
N LEU A 225 26.92 9.69 14.55
CA LEU A 225 28.34 9.95 14.23
C LEU A 225 28.55 11.21 13.39
N LYS A 226 27.68 11.45 12.39
CA LYS A 226 27.78 12.62 11.49
C LYS A 226 27.17 13.90 12.08
N ARG A 227 26.79 13.90 13.35
CA ARG A 227 26.11 15.03 13.97
C ARG A 227 27.14 16.06 14.45
N GLU A 228 27.07 17.24 13.84
CA GLU A 228 28.04 18.32 14.08
C GLU A 228 27.74 19.14 15.34
N ARG A 229 26.46 19.33 15.68
CA ARG A 229 26.04 20.16 16.82
C ARG A 229 25.24 19.38 17.87
N TRP A 230 25.63 19.62 19.11
CA TRP A 230 25.09 19.01 20.33
C TRP A 230 24.63 20.05 21.33
N GLY A 231 23.78 19.64 22.27
CA GLY A 231 23.32 20.51 23.36
C GLY A 231 24.42 20.87 24.36
N PHE A 232 25.53 20.14 24.36
CA PHE A 232 26.73 20.45 25.13
C PHE A 232 27.79 21.24 24.37
N SER A 233 27.61 21.56 23.08
CA SER A 233 28.70 22.15 22.25
C SER A 233 29.25 23.46 22.82
N ASN A 234 28.36 24.27 23.41
CA ASN A 234 28.69 25.56 24.02
C ASN A 234 28.43 25.55 25.54
N TRP A 235 28.24 24.38 26.14
CA TRP A 235 28.07 24.24 27.58
C TRP A 235 29.45 24.32 28.26
N LEU A 236 29.58 25.19 29.26
CA LEU A 236 30.87 25.40 29.96
C LEU A 236 31.39 24.15 30.70
N GLY A 237 30.51 23.23 31.09
CA GLY A 237 30.88 21.94 31.68
C GLY A 237 31.25 20.86 30.65
N HIS A 238 31.32 21.20 29.35
CA HIS A 238 31.77 20.26 28.33
C HIS A 238 33.24 19.87 28.54
N VAL A 239 33.55 18.58 28.41
CA VAL A 239 34.92 18.05 28.48
C VAL A 239 35.36 17.54 27.10
N PRO A 240 36.05 18.36 26.28
CA PRO A 240 36.39 18.00 24.89
C PRO A 240 37.22 16.72 24.75
N ALA A 241 38.08 16.44 25.74
CA ALA A 241 38.95 15.26 25.71
C ALA A 241 38.14 13.94 25.77
N LEU A 242 37.11 13.87 26.62
CA LEU A 242 36.22 12.70 26.72
C LEU A 242 35.43 12.51 25.42
N TRP A 243 34.89 13.60 24.88
CA TRP A 243 34.14 13.56 23.61
C TRP A 243 35.02 13.11 22.44
N LYS A 244 36.23 13.67 22.30
CA LYS A 244 37.17 13.29 21.24
C LYS A 244 37.53 11.81 21.30
N LYS A 245 37.74 11.25 22.50
CA LYS A 245 37.98 9.81 22.71
C LYS A 245 36.82 8.95 22.19
N LEU A 246 35.59 9.28 22.58
CA LEU A 246 34.39 8.55 22.16
C LEU A 246 34.11 8.67 20.65
N HIS A 247 34.36 9.85 20.08
CA HIS A 247 34.21 10.09 18.65
C HIS A 247 35.20 9.23 17.85
N ALA A 248 36.48 9.20 18.26
CA ALA A 248 37.49 8.35 17.63
C ALA A 248 37.15 6.86 17.73
N GLU A 249 36.62 6.39 18.88
CA GLU A 249 36.11 5.02 19.04
C GLU A 249 35.00 4.71 18.01
N ALA A 250 34.05 5.64 17.83
CA ALA A 250 32.95 5.46 16.88
C ALA A 250 33.39 5.50 15.41
N GLU A 251 34.35 6.37 15.06
CA GLU A 251 34.96 6.39 13.72
C GLU A 251 35.69 5.08 13.43
N GLN A 252 36.46 4.56 14.39
CA GLN A 252 37.17 3.29 14.24
C GLN A 252 36.20 2.12 14.05
N ARG A 253 35.12 2.05 14.84
CA ARG A 253 34.08 1.02 14.71
C ARG A 253 33.35 1.11 13.38
N ALA A 254 32.99 2.31 12.95
CA ALA A 254 32.36 2.54 11.64
C ALA A 254 33.28 2.11 10.49
N ALA A 255 34.57 2.47 10.54
CA ALA A 255 35.54 2.07 9.52
C ALA A 255 35.71 0.54 9.46
N ALA A 256 35.85 -0.11 10.63
CA ALA A 256 35.95 -1.56 10.72
C ALA A 256 34.68 -2.28 10.21
N GLY A 257 33.50 -1.73 10.49
CA GLY A 257 32.23 -2.26 10.03
C GLY A 257 32.02 -2.09 8.52
N LEU A 258 32.35 -0.91 7.97
CA LEU A 258 32.26 -0.63 6.52
C LEU A 258 33.27 -1.42 5.69
N ALA A 259 34.41 -1.82 6.28
CA ALA A 259 35.39 -2.68 5.64
C ALA A 259 34.94 -4.15 5.49
N LYS A 260 33.88 -4.57 6.20
CA LYS A 260 33.29 -5.90 6.03
C LYS A 260 32.59 -6.00 4.67
N PRO A 261 32.45 -7.22 4.10
CA PRO A 261 31.61 -7.43 2.94
C PRO A 261 30.18 -6.88 3.19
N PRO A 262 29.66 -5.98 2.33
CA PRO A 262 28.35 -5.39 2.55
C PRO A 262 27.24 -6.46 2.55
N LEU A 263 26.35 -6.39 3.55
CA LEU A 263 25.17 -7.25 3.55
C LEU A 263 24.22 -6.88 2.41
N TRP A 264 23.46 -7.87 1.95
CA TRP A 264 22.42 -7.65 0.96
C TRP A 264 21.23 -6.95 1.62
N ILE A 265 21.12 -5.64 1.43
CA ILE A 265 20.01 -4.81 1.94
C ILE A 265 19.34 -4.09 0.77
N ARG A 266 18.10 -4.46 0.43
CA ARG A 266 17.40 -3.95 -0.76
C ARG A 266 15.99 -3.45 -0.45
N GLY A 267 15.63 -2.32 -1.05
CA GLY A 267 14.30 -1.72 -1.01
C GLY A 267 13.64 -1.69 -2.36
N TYR A 268 12.32 -1.85 -2.37
CA TYR A 268 11.47 -1.68 -3.53
C TYR A 268 10.42 -0.64 -3.22
N GLU A 269 10.22 0.29 -4.15
CA GLU A 269 9.22 1.33 -4.03
C GLU A 269 8.48 1.51 -5.36
N ALA A 270 7.15 1.56 -5.28
CA ALA A 270 6.28 1.68 -6.44
C ALA A 270 6.17 3.13 -6.89
N ASP A 271 6.10 4.09 -5.94
CA ASP A 271 6.00 5.51 -6.20
C ASP A 271 7.35 6.10 -6.63
N PRO A 272 7.53 6.48 -7.92
CA PRO A 272 8.78 7.03 -8.41
C PRO A 272 9.21 8.32 -7.70
N ARG A 273 8.29 9.06 -7.08
CA ARG A 273 8.58 10.30 -6.34
C ARG A 273 9.40 10.04 -5.08
N LEU A 274 9.33 8.84 -4.49
CA LEU A 274 10.02 8.49 -3.24
C LEU A 274 11.39 7.84 -3.45
N ILE A 275 11.66 7.32 -4.65
CA ILE A 275 12.90 6.57 -4.97
C ILE A 275 14.14 7.46 -4.85
N GLN A 276 14.16 8.61 -5.54
CA GLN A 276 15.32 9.49 -5.51
C GLN A 276 15.56 10.08 -4.10
N PRO A 277 14.54 10.55 -3.36
CA PRO A 277 14.70 10.90 -1.95
C PRO A 277 15.28 9.75 -1.10
N GLY A 278 14.84 8.51 -1.33
CA GLY A 278 15.38 7.32 -0.66
C GLY A 278 16.86 7.08 -0.97
N ARG A 279 17.25 7.16 -2.24
CA ARG A 279 18.67 7.02 -2.66
C ARG A 279 19.55 8.12 -2.07
N ASN A 280 19.07 9.36 -2.06
CA ASN A 280 19.78 10.48 -1.46
C ASN A 280 19.96 10.28 0.06
N ASN A 281 18.99 9.68 0.75
CA ASN A 281 19.12 9.35 2.18
C ASN A 281 20.22 8.30 2.43
N VAL A 282 20.27 7.25 1.60
CA VAL A 282 21.32 6.22 1.65
C VAL A 282 22.71 6.81 1.41
N GLU A 283 22.83 7.68 0.42
CA GLU A 283 24.09 8.36 0.08
C GLU A 283 24.56 9.28 1.22
N ARG A 284 23.68 10.13 1.76
CA ARG A 284 24.02 10.99 2.91
C ARG A 284 24.40 10.17 4.14
N ALA A 285 23.79 9.00 4.34
CA ALA A 285 24.18 8.08 5.40
C ALA A 285 25.55 7.40 5.16
N GLY A 286 26.11 7.48 3.94
CA GLY A 286 27.38 6.85 3.57
C GLY A 286 27.26 5.34 3.33
N LEU A 287 26.09 4.88 2.88
CA LEU A 287 25.74 3.46 2.80
C LEU A 287 25.40 2.99 1.38
N ALA A 288 25.86 3.73 0.37
CA ALA A 288 25.54 3.46 -1.04
C ALA A 288 25.96 2.05 -1.49
N ASP A 289 27.03 1.49 -0.93
CA ASP A 289 27.49 0.14 -1.25
C ASP A 289 26.69 -0.97 -0.54
N TRP A 290 26.09 -0.64 0.60
CA TRP A 290 25.32 -1.56 1.43
C TRP A 290 23.85 -1.63 1.01
N VAL A 291 23.25 -0.48 0.70
CA VAL A 291 21.80 -0.36 0.46
C VAL A 291 21.53 0.04 -0.98
N LYS A 292 20.64 -0.69 -1.65
CA LYS A 292 20.11 -0.29 -2.97
C LYS A 292 18.59 -0.19 -2.93
N ILE A 293 18.05 0.83 -3.58
CA ILE A 293 16.61 1.05 -3.74
C ILE A 293 16.27 0.98 -5.23
N TYR A 294 15.30 0.11 -5.55
CA TYR A 294 14.80 -0.13 -6.89
C TYR A 294 13.36 0.35 -7.03
N GLN A 295 12.99 0.71 -8.26
CA GLN A 295 11.59 0.83 -8.60
C GLN A 295 11.00 -0.57 -8.73
N GLY A 296 9.95 -0.87 -7.96
CA GLY A 296 9.34 -2.19 -7.99
C GLY A 296 8.00 -2.19 -7.28
N GLU A 297 7.05 -2.97 -7.80
CA GLU A 297 5.74 -3.15 -7.17
C GLU A 297 5.71 -4.46 -6.38
N LEU A 298 4.90 -4.47 -5.32
CA LEU A 298 4.71 -5.65 -4.47
C LEU A 298 4.31 -6.88 -5.28
N GLY A 299 3.45 -6.76 -6.29
CA GLY A 299 3.01 -7.90 -7.12
C GLY A 299 4.16 -8.65 -7.81
N THR A 300 5.29 -7.99 -8.02
CA THR A 300 6.51 -8.55 -8.62
C THR A 300 7.66 -8.76 -7.63
N PHE A 301 7.41 -8.56 -6.34
CA PHE A 301 8.43 -8.68 -5.31
C PHE A 301 8.94 -10.12 -5.18
N GLU A 302 10.23 -10.29 -5.44
CA GLU A 302 10.95 -11.55 -5.31
C GLU A 302 12.40 -11.22 -4.90
N PRO A 303 12.75 -11.31 -3.60
CA PRO A 303 14.11 -11.03 -3.15
C PRO A 303 15.06 -12.12 -3.66
N ARG A 304 16.16 -11.69 -4.29
CA ARG A 304 17.21 -12.58 -4.79
C ARG A 304 18.58 -12.17 -4.23
N PRO A 305 18.91 -12.58 -2.99
CA PRO A 305 20.22 -12.33 -2.41
C PRO A 305 21.33 -13.05 -3.18
N ASP A 306 22.48 -12.41 -3.29
CA ASP A 306 23.59 -12.86 -4.17
C ASP A 306 24.17 -14.23 -3.76
N GLN A 307 24.02 -14.63 -2.50
CA GLN A 307 24.51 -15.91 -1.96
C GLN A 307 23.36 -16.84 -1.56
N ASN A 308 22.13 -16.59 -2.05
CA ASN A 308 20.91 -17.31 -1.66
C ASN A 308 20.64 -17.35 -0.15
N GLN A 309 21.26 -16.44 0.62
CA GLN A 309 21.04 -16.35 2.06
C GLN A 309 19.58 -15.99 2.36
N LYS A 310 19.07 -16.52 3.47
CA LYS A 310 17.76 -16.11 4.00
C LYS A 310 17.94 -14.87 4.86
N GLY A 311 16.83 -14.28 5.28
CA GLY A 311 16.90 -13.02 6.00
C GLY A 311 15.57 -12.51 6.50
N LEU A 312 15.49 -11.19 6.63
CA LEU A 312 14.33 -10.47 7.12
C LEU A 312 13.63 -9.72 5.98
N VAL A 313 12.34 -9.98 5.79
CA VAL A 313 11.47 -9.05 5.07
C VAL A 313 10.84 -8.10 6.08
N ILE A 314 11.17 -6.82 6.03
CA ILE A 314 10.55 -5.80 6.89
C ILE A 314 9.71 -4.87 6.04
N SER A 315 8.52 -4.49 6.51
CA SER A 315 7.71 -3.52 5.79
C SER A 315 6.84 -2.70 6.71
N ASN A 316 6.56 -1.46 6.30
CA ASN A 316 5.51 -0.61 6.85
C ASN A 316 4.49 -0.33 5.74
N PRO A 317 3.60 -1.31 5.41
CA PRO A 317 2.61 -1.13 4.38
C PRO A 317 1.71 0.07 4.71
N PRO A 318 1.11 0.71 3.70
CA PRO A 318 0.13 1.76 3.95
C PRO A 318 -1.06 1.25 4.78
N TYR A 319 -1.65 2.19 5.51
CA TYR A 319 -2.84 2.00 6.33
C TYR A 319 -3.64 3.31 6.38
N GLY A 320 -4.97 3.20 6.50
CA GLY A 320 -5.90 4.35 6.53
C GLY A 320 -5.99 5.12 5.21
N GLU A 321 -6.36 6.40 5.26
CA GLU A 321 -6.58 7.28 4.08
C GLU A 321 -5.35 7.50 3.18
N ARG A 322 -4.19 6.95 3.54
CA ARG A 322 -2.93 7.18 2.83
C ARG A 322 -2.83 6.51 1.47
N LEU A 323 -3.65 5.49 1.19
CA LEU A 323 -3.72 4.81 -0.12
C LEU A 323 -5.14 4.24 -0.30
N GLY A 324 -6.09 5.08 -0.70
CA GLY A 324 -7.39 4.66 -1.24
C GLY A 324 -8.41 4.09 -0.25
N ASP A 325 -9.52 3.63 -0.82
CA ASP A 325 -10.67 3.00 -0.13
C ASP A 325 -10.25 1.69 0.56
N GLU A 326 -10.87 1.34 1.70
CA GLU A 326 -10.51 0.22 2.59
C GLU A 326 -10.35 -1.12 1.87
N ALA A 327 -11.10 -1.32 0.78
CA ALA A 327 -11.02 -2.52 -0.06
C ALA A 327 -9.66 -2.69 -0.76
N SER A 328 -9.01 -1.61 -1.19
CA SER A 328 -7.71 -1.66 -1.86
C SER A 328 -6.58 -2.11 -0.92
N LEU A 329 -6.63 -1.66 0.34
CA LEU A 329 -5.70 -2.09 1.39
C LEU A 329 -5.87 -3.59 1.70
N LEU A 330 -7.08 -4.13 1.65
CA LEU A 330 -7.30 -5.57 1.87
C LEU A 330 -6.53 -6.43 0.84
N TYR A 331 -6.62 -6.10 -0.44
CA TYR A 331 -5.90 -6.84 -1.50
C TYR A 331 -4.39 -6.67 -1.41
N LEU A 332 -3.91 -5.49 -1.00
CA LEU A 332 -2.49 -5.26 -0.79
C LEU A 332 -1.91 -6.21 0.27
N TYR A 333 -2.59 -6.38 1.40
CA TYR A 333 -2.14 -7.30 2.46
C TYR A 333 -2.24 -8.77 2.00
N GLN A 334 -3.27 -9.14 1.23
CA GLN A 334 -3.33 -10.48 0.64
C GLN A 334 -2.14 -10.75 -0.28
N ASN A 335 -1.81 -9.81 -1.16
CA ASN A 335 -0.66 -9.90 -2.06
C ASN A 335 0.66 -9.95 -1.32
N LEU A 336 0.83 -9.17 -0.25
CA LEU A 336 2.02 -9.25 0.61
C LEU A 336 2.19 -10.66 1.16
N GLY A 337 1.11 -11.23 1.70
CA GLY A 337 1.11 -12.61 2.18
C GLY A 337 1.41 -13.64 1.09
N GLU A 338 0.85 -13.47 -0.12
CA GLU A 338 1.11 -14.33 -1.27
C GLU A 338 2.58 -14.30 -1.69
N ARG A 339 3.17 -13.10 -1.82
CA ARG A 339 4.58 -12.94 -2.19
C ARG A 339 5.51 -13.52 -1.13
N LEU A 340 5.22 -13.31 0.16
CA LEU A 340 5.98 -13.93 1.24
C LEU A 340 5.97 -15.46 1.12
N ARG A 341 4.79 -16.08 0.91
CA ARG A 341 4.70 -17.55 0.73
C ARG A 341 5.46 -18.06 -0.49
N GLN A 342 5.36 -17.37 -1.63
CA GLN A 342 5.92 -17.82 -2.90
C GLN A 342 7.43 -17.58 -3.01
N ALA A 343 7.91 -16.43 -2.54
CA ALA A 343 9.28 -15.96 -2.81
C ALA A 343 10.18 -15.92 -1.56
N CYS A 344 9.61 -15.98 -0.35
CA CYS A 344 10.35 -15.77 0.90
C CYS A 344 10.32 -16.99 1.82
N LEU A 345 10.15 -18.20 1.27
CA LEU A 345 10.15 -19.43 2.08
C LEU A 345 11.49 -19.57 2.85
N GLY A 346 11.39 -19.80 4.15
CA GLY A 346 12.51 -19.87 5.10
C GLY A 346 12.99 -18.52 5.64
N TRP A 347 12.39 -17.39 5.23
CA TRP A 347 12.71 -16.07 5.77
C TRP A 347 11.91 -15.76 7.04
N GLU A 348 12.36 -14.76 7.78
CA GLU A 348 11.57 -14.07 8.79
C GLU A 348 10.90 -12.84 8.16
N ALA A 349 9.71 -12.49 8.63
CA ALA A 349 8.99 -11.30 8.19
C ALA A 349 8.47 -10.47 9.36
N ALA A 350 8.60 -9.16 9.24
CA ALA A 350 8.21 -8.16 10.23
C ALA A 350 7.34 -7.09 9.57
N VAL A 351 6.04 -7.11 9.85
CA VAL A 351 5.06 -6.17 9.25
C VAL A 351 4.60 -5.18 10.30
N PHE A 352 4.96 -3.91 10.13
CA PHE A 352 4.56 -2.79 10.98
C PHE A 352 3.32 -2.10 10.39
N THR A 353 2.20 -2.06 11.11
CA THR A 353 0.93 -1.54 10.58
C THR A 353 0.06 -0.86 11.63
N GLY A 354 -0.62 0.22 11.23
CA GLY A 354 -1.71 0.84 11.99
C GLY A 354 -3.06 0.12 11.85
N ALA A 355 -3.17 -0.86 10.96
CA ALA A 355 -4.40 -1.61 10.67
C ALA A 355 -4.20 -3.13 10.90
N PRO A 356 -4.07 -3.59 12.16
CA PRO A 356 -3.72 -4.98 12.47
C PRO A 356 -4.75 -6.02 12.00
N GLU A 357 -6.00 -5.61 11.82
CA GLU A 357 -7.07 -6.47 11.26
C GLU A 357 -6.79 -6.88 9.81
N LEU A 358 -6.14 -6.02 9.02
CA LEU A 358 -5.70 -6.35 7.66
C LEU A 358 -4.55 -7.35 7.67
N GLY A 359 -3.76 -7.42 8.76
CA GLY A 359 -2.72 -8.43 8.94
C GLY A 359 -3.26 -9.86 8.85
N LYS A 360 -4.51 -10.10 9.27
CA LYS A 360 -5.17 -11.42 9.16
C LYS A 360 -5.39 -11.84 7.70
N ARG A 361 -5.45 -10.88 6.77
CA ARG A 361 -5.67 -11.11 5.34
C ARG A 361 -4.43 -11.61 4.61
N MET A 362 -3.24 -11.50 5.22
CA MET A 362 -2.01 -12.05 4.65
C MET A 362 -2.04 -13.59 4.56
N GLY A 363 -2.93 -14.29 5.27
CA GLY A 363 -2.95 -15.76 5.27
C GLY A 363 -1.68 -16.37 5.89
N LEU A 364 -1.02 -15.61 6.78
CA LEU A 364 0.18 -16.01 7.51
C LEU A 364 -0.04 -15.74 8.99
N ARG A 365 0.23 -16.73 9.84
CA ARG A 365 0.10 -16.58 11.29
C ARG A 365 1.34 -15.86 11.84
N SER A 366 1.11 -14.80 12.62
CA SER A 366 2.18 -14.19 13.42
C SER A 366 2.41 -15.02 14.68
N HIS A 367 3.68 -15.29 14.99
CA HIS A 367 4.07 -16.01 16.20
C HIS A 367 4.24 -15.05 17.40
N LYS A 368 4.43 -13.75 17.14
CA LYS A 368 4.54 -12.71 18.16
C LYS A 368 4.06 -11.37 17.63
N GLN A 369 3.51 -10.54 18.52
CA GLN A 369 3.08 -9.18 18.21
C GLN A 369 3.57 -8.21 19.28
N TYR A 370 3.90 -6.99 18.87
CA TYR A 370 4.28 -5.89 19.76
C TYR A 370 3.46 -4.64 19.45
N ALA A 371 3.06 -3.91 20.50
CA ALA A 371 2.38 -2.63 20.35
C ALA A 371 3.40 -1.49 20.33
N PHE A 372 3.15 -0.51 19.46
CA PHE A 372 4.01 0.66 19.25
C PHE A 372 3.15 1.91 18.99
N TRP A 373 3.78 3.07 19.04
CA TRP A 373 3.14 4.36 18.75
C TRP A 373 3.92 5.11 17.67
N ASN A 374 3.31 5.32 16.50
CA ASN A 374 3.85 6.18 15.46
C ASN A 374 3.24 7.59 15.61
N GLY A 375 3.88 8.43 16.41
CA GLY A 375 3.26 9.67 16.87
C GLY A 375 2.07 9.36 17.76
N ALA A 376 0.89 9.90 17.43
CA ALA A 376 -0.35 9.60 18.14
C ALA A 376 -1.04 8.31 17.68
N LEU A 377 -0.57 7.68 16.59
CA LEU A 377 -1.22 6.52 15.98
C LEU A 377 -0.76 5.22 16.65
N PRO A 378 -1.65 4.43 17.24
CA PRO A 378 -1.32 3.09 17.72
C PRO A 378 -1.02 2.18 16.53
N CYS A 379 0.08 1.43 16.60
CA CYS A 379 0.51 0.50 15.57
C CYS A 379 0.87 -0.85 16.19
N LYS A 380 0.87 -1.90 15.39
CA LYS A 380 1.37 -3.23 15.77
C LYS A 380 2.49 -3.67 14.85
N LEU A 381 3.47 -4.35 15.42
CA LEU A 381 4.46 -5.14 14.70
C LEU A 381 4.05 -6.61 14.73
N LEU A 382 3.89 -7.22 13.56
CA LEU A 382 3.56 -8.63 13.38
C LEU A 382 4.83 -9.38 12.99
N LEU A 383 5.29 -10.31 13.82
CA LEU A 383 6.45 -11.16 13.52
C LEU A 383 6.00 -12.52 13.01
N ILE A 384 6.55 -12.94 11.87
CA ILE A 384 6.12 -14.11 11.11
C ILE A 384 7.37 -14.90 10.73
N LYS A 385 7.32 -16.22 10.90
CA LYS A 385 8.28 -17.14 10.26
C LYS A 385 7.63 -17.62 8.99
N VAL A 386 8.25 -17.40 7.84
CA VAL A 386 7.68 -17.76 6.54
C VAL A 386 7.96 -19.23 6.26
N GLN A 387 7.15 -20.09 6.88
CA GLN A 387 7.23 -21.53 6.81
C GLN A 387 5.83 -22.11 6.57
N THR A 388 5.76 -23.28 5.94
CA THR A 388 4.51 -23.94 5.54
C THR A 388 3.52 -24.11 6.69
N GLU A 389 4.00 -24.34 7.91
CA GLU A 389 3.17 -24.54 9.11
C GLU A 389 2.49 -23.25 9.58
N GLN A 390 3.01 -22.10 9.18
CA GLN A 390 2.43 -20.78 9.48
C GLN A 390 1.46 -20.32 8.39
N PHE A 391 1.32 -21.07 7.29
CA PHE A 391 0.41 -20.73 6.23
C PHE A 391 -0.99 -21.08 6.70
N VAL A 392 -1.85 -20.06 6.74
CA VAL A 392 -3.29 -20.26 6.91
C VAL A 392 -3.80 -20.62 5.52
N THR A 393 -3.44 -21.81 5.04
CA THR A 393 -4.14 -22.41 3.91
C THR A 393 -5.61 -22.49 4.31
N GLY A 394 -6.51 -22.26 3.35
CA GLY A 394 -7.95 -22.39 3.57
C GLY A 394 -8.40 -23.80 3.99
N GLU A 395 -7.46 -24.72 4.28
CA GLU A 395 -7.72 -25.96 4.99
C GLU A 395 -8.02 -25.66 6.46
N ARG A 396 -9.23 -25.11 6.69
CA ARG A 396 -10.06 -25.76 7.70
C ARG A 396 -9.98 -27.25 7.38
N LYS A 397 -9.30 -28.01 8.25
CA LYS A 397 -9.71 -29.40 8.51
C LYS A 397 -11.22 -29.33 8.60
N VAL A 398 -11.90 -29.81 7.56
CA VAL A 398 -13.26 -30.28 7.68
C VAL A 398 -13.15 -31.27 8.85
N ARG A 399 -13.62 -30.83 10.02
CA ARG A 399 -13.87 -31.76 11.11
C ARG A 399 -14.71 -32.86 10.48
N ASN A 400 -14.35 -34.11 10.72
CA ASN A 400 -15.20 -35.24 10.42
C ASN A 400 -16.60 -34.91 10.95
N GLU A 401 -17.50 -34.54 10.04
CA GLU A 401 -18.93 -34.72 10.22
C GLU A 401 -19.18 -36.19 9.83
N GLU A 402 -18.65 -37.08 10.67
CA GLU A 402 -19.30 -38.36 10.90
C GLU A 402 -20.44 -38.06 11.89
N ASP A 403 -21.62 -38.57 11.56
CA ASP A 403 -22.91 -38.41 12.23
C ASP A 403 -23.73 -37.15 11.89
N VAL A 404 -24.09 -37.04 10.61
CA VAL A 404 -25.48 -36.69 10.24
C VAL A 404 -26.01 -37.82 9.35
N PRO A 405 -27.21 -38.38 9.62
CA PRO A 405 -27.65 -39.60 8.96
C PRO A 405 -27.75 -39.40 7.46
N ALA A 406 -27.34 -40.43 6.71
CA ALA A 406 -27.70 -40.63 5.32
C ALA A 406 -29.23 -40.75 5.20
N ALA A 407 -29.92 -39.60 5.23
CA ALA A 407 -31.27 -39.47 4.73
C ALA A 407 -31.15 -39.27 3.22
N ALA A 408 -31.31 -40.39 2.52
CA ALA A 408 -31.64 -40.40 1.12
C ALA A 408 -32.91 -39.54 0.90
N GLU A 409 -32.73 -38.33 0.40
CA GLU A 409 -33.72 -37.73 -0.47
C GLU A 409 -33.11 -37.70 -1.88
N ALA A 410 -33.25 -38.84 -2.55
CA ALA A 410 -33.49 -38.82 -3.96
C ALA A 410 -34.75 -37.96 -4.19
N ALA A 411 -34.55 -36.64 -4.32
CA ALA A 411 -35.49 -35.81 -5.05
C ALA A 411 -35.54 -36.43 -6.44
N THR A 412 -36.62 -37.16 -6.71
CA THR A 412 -37.01 -37.59 -8.05
C THR A 412 -36.76 -36.41 -8.98
N SER A 413 -35.73 -36.51 -9.83
CA SER A 413 -35.48 -35.50 -10.84
C SER A 413 -36.78 -35.34 -11.60
N ALA A 414 -37.45 -34.20 -11.45
CA ALA A 414 -38.66 -33.92 -12.20
C ALA A 414 -38.32 -34.18 -13.67
N ARG A 415 -39.05 -35.11 -14.31
CA ARG A 415 -38.82 -35.44 -15.72
C ARG A 415 -38.88 -34.13 -16.50
N LEU A 416 -37.76 -33.77 -17.12
CA LEU A 416 -37.71 -32.59 -17.99
C LEU A 416 -38.78 -32.73 -19.06
N SER A 417 -39.38 -31.61 -19.46
CA SER A 417 -40.23 -31.58 -20.66
C SER A 417 -39.42 -32.05 -21.88
N GLU A 418 -40.09 -32.49 -22.94
CA GLU A 418 -39.40 -32.88 -24.18
C GLU A 418 -38.49 -31.74 -24.70
N GLY A 419 -38.96 -30.50 -24.63
CA GLY A 419 -38.16 -29.30 -24.94
C GLY A 419 -36.98 -29.12 -23.99
N GLY A 420 -37.20 -29.23 -22.68
CA GLY A 420 -36.15 -29.13 -21.67
C GLY A 420 -35.06 -30.19 -21.84
N GLN A 421 -35.43 -31.42 -22.24
CA GLN A 421 -34.48 -32.48 -22.54
C GLN A 421 -33.66 -32.20 -23.80
N MET A 422 -34.28 -31.67 -24.87
CA MET A 422 -33.55 -31.24 -26.07
C MET A 422 -32.55 -30.12 -25.74
N PHE A 423 -32.95 -29.15 -24.93
CA PHE A 423 -32.07 -28.08 -24.47
C PHE A 423 -30.91 -28.61 -23.60
N ALA A 424 -31.19 -29.53 -22.67
CA ALA A 424 -30.16 -30.20 -21.86
C ALA A 424 -29.13 -30.95 -22.74
N ASN A 425 -29.60 -31.71 -23.73
CA ASN A 425 -28.74 -32.44 -24.66
C ASN A 425 -27.87 -31.46 -25.46
N ARG A 426 -28.42 -30.31 -25.87
CA ARG A 426 -27.67 -29.27 -26.57
C ARG A 426 -26.58 -28.67 -25.68
N LEU A 427 -26.90 -28.33 -24.43
CA LEU A 427 -25.93 -27.83 -23.46
C LEU A 427 -24.80 -28.83 -23.19
N GLN A 428 -25.12 -30.12 -23.01
CA GLN A 428 -24.11 -31.16 -22.81
C GLN A 428 -23.20 -31.34 -24.02
N LYS A 429 -23.76 -31.27 -25.24
CA LYS A 429 -22.97 -31.32 -26.48
C LYS A 429 -22.00 -30.13 -26.55
N ASN A 430 -22.49 -28.93 -26.27
CA ASN A 430 -21.65 -27.73 -26.22
C ASN A 430 -20.58 -27.84 -25.12
N LEU A 431 -20.93 -28.35 -23.93
CA LEU A 431 -19.99 -28.50 -22.80
C LEU A 431 -18.86 -29.48 -23.15
N LYS A 432 -19.18 -30.58 -23.83
CA LYS A 432 -18.18 -31.54 -24.30
C LYS A 432 -17.20 -30.91 -25.29
N GLN A 433 -17.69 -30.06 -26.19
CA GLN A 433 -16.88 -29.39 -27.21
C GLN A 433 -16.10 -28.19 -26.63
N LEU A 434 -16.82 -27.19 -26.13
CA LEU A 434 -16.26 -25.94 -25.61
C LEU A 434 -15.51 -26.15 -24.29
N GLY A 435 -15.96 -27.03 -23.40
CA GLY A 435 -15.24 -27.33 -22.15
C GLY A 435 -13.92 -28.06 -22.37
N LYS A 436 -13.73 -28.76 -23.50
CA LYS A 436 -12.42 -29.31 -23.89
C LYS A 436 -11.49 -28.18 -24.37
N TRP A 437 -12.02 -27.26 -25.17
CA TRP A 437 -11.29 -26.07 -25.63
C TRP A 437 -10.89 -25.16 -24.45
N ALA A 438 -11.85 -24.80 -23.59
CA ALA A 438 -11.62 -23.93 -22.44
C ALA A 438 -10.53 -24.46 -21.51
N ARG A 439 -10.54 -25.77 -21.20
CA ARG A 439 -9.47 -26.40 -20.40
C ARG A 439 -8.11 -26.36 -21.08
N ARG A 440 -8.06 -26.52 -22.40
CA ARG A 440 -6.80 -26.48 -23.17
C ARG A 440 -6.21 -25.06 -23.20
N GLU A 441 -7.05 -24.05 -23.37
CA GLU A 441 -6.63 -22.64 -23.44
C GLU A 441 -6.56 -21.96 -22.05
N GLY A 442 -6.93 -22.66 -20.96
CA GLY A 442 -6.94 -22.10 -19.60
C GLY A 442 -8.02 -21.02 -19.37
N VAL A 443 -9.17 -21.14 -20.04
CA VAL A 443 -10.29 -20.20 -19.94
C VAL A 443 -11.27 -20.64 -18.86
N GLU A 444 -11.41 -19.85 -17.80
CA GLU A 444 -12.33 -20.15 -16.68
C GLU A 444 -13.76 -19.64 -16.90
N CYS A 445 -13.93 -18.64 -17.76
CA CYS A 445 -15.22 -18.01 -18.03
C CYS A 445 -15.49 -18.00 -19.54
N TYR A 446 -16.59 -18.59 -20.00
CA TYR A 446 -16.89 -18.71 -21.43
C TYR A 446 -18.39 -18.88 -21.70
N ARG A 447 -18.82 -18.52 -22.91
CA ARG A 447 -20.18 -18.72 -23.41
C ARG A 447 -20.39 -20.19 -23.75
N LEU A 448 -21.31 -20.86 -23.06
CA LEU A 448 -21.64 -22.26 -23.32
C LEU A 448 -22.74 -22.42 -24.37
N TYR A 449 -23.69 -21.49 -24.40
CA TYR A 449 -24.86 -21.52 -25.29
C TYR A 449 -25.21 -20.09 -25.69
N ASP A 450 -25.47 -19.86 -26.97
CA ASP A 450 -25.84 -18.54 -27.50
C ASP A 450 -26.97 -18.66 -28.52
N ALA A 451 -28.20 -18.79 -28.02
CA ALA A 451 -29.41 -18.97 -28.82
C ALA A 451 -29.29 -20.05 -29.91
N ASP A 452 -28.62 -21.16 -29.60
CA ASP A 452 -28.35 -22.24 -30.55
C ASP A 452 -29.61 -22.87 -31.14
N MET A 453 -30.74 -22.72 -30.45
CA MET A 453 -32.07 -23.23 -30.80
C MET A 453 -33.04 -22.04 -30.87
N PRO A 454 -33.77 -21.83 -31.99
CA PRO A 454 -34.66 -20.68 -32.17
C PRO A 454 -35.71 -20.52 -31.06
N GLU A 455 -36.15 -21.64 -30.48
CA GLU A 455 -37.12 -21.68 -29.40
C GLU A 455 -36.57 -21.20 -28.04
N TYR A 456 -35.26 -21.31 -27.81
CA TYR A 456 -34.57 -20.94 -26.57
C TYR A 456 -33.65 -19.73 -26.82
N ALA A 457 -34.24 -18.54 -26.82
CA ALA A 457 -33.52 -17.28 -27.01
C ALA A 457 -32.76 -16.86 -25.74
N LEU A 458 -31.82 -17.69 -25.30
CA LEU A 458 -31.02 -17.53 -24.09
C LEU A 458 -29.53 -17.49 -24.42
N ALA A 459 -28.78 -16.87 -23.53
CA ALA A 459 -27.34 -16.96 -23.50
C ALA A 459 -26.92 -17.54 -22.14
N VAL A 460 -26.10 -18.59 -22.15
CA VAL A 460 -25.64 -19.27 -20.93
C VAL A 460 -24.12 -19.13 -20.84
N ASP A 461 -23.65 -18.42 -19.84
CA ASP A 461 -22.23 -18.25 -19.53
C ASP A 461 -21.84 -19.09 -18.32
N LEU A 462 -20.65 -19.68 -18.39
CA LEU A 462 -20.02 -20.32 -17.24
C LEU A 462 -19.00 -19.36 -16.63
N TYR A 463 -19.06 -19.22 -15.31
CA TYR A 463 -18.07 -18.56 -14.48
C TYR A 463 -17.62 -19.58 -13.43
N ARG A 464 -16.58 -20.35 -13.75
CA ARG A 464 -16.15 -21.50 -12.92
C ARG A 464 -17.30 -22.49 -12.69
N ASP A 465 -17.72 -22.65 -11.44
CA ASP A 465 -18.80 -23.53 -10.99
C ASP A 465 -20.17 -22.83 -10.91
N TRP A 466 -20.27 -21.59 -11.39
CA TRP A 466 -21.50 -20.82 -11.49
C TRP A 466 -21.96 -20.68 -12.93
N VAL A 467 -23.28 -20.59 -13.09
CA VAL A 467 -23.93 -20.43 -14.38
C VAL A 467 -24.68 -19.09 -14.37
N HIS A 468 -24.37 -18.24 -15.34
CA HIS A 468 -25.08 -16.99 -15.55
C HIS A 468 -25.93 -17.09 -16.83
N VAL A 469 -27.24 -16.94 -16.66
CA VAL A 469 -28.24 -17.05 -17.73
C VAL A 469 -28.78 -15.67 -18.05
N GLN A 470 -28.66 -15.26 -19.30
CA GLN A 470 -29.25 -14.03 -19.82
C GLN A 470 -30.32 -14.34 -20.86
N GLU A 471 -31.49 -13.73 -20.70
CA GLU A 471 -32.58 -13.85 -21.66
C GLU A 471 -32.48 -12.76 -22.74
N TYR A 472 -32.56 -13.17 -24.02
CA TYR A 472 -32.75 -12.24 -25.12
C TYR A 472 -34.23 -11.87 -25.26
N ALA A 473 -34.51 -10.67 -25.77
CA ALA A 473 -35.88 -10.28 -26.07
C ALA A 473 -36.47 -11.24 -27.13
N ALA A 474 -37.57 -11.91 -26.77
CA ALA A 474 -38.29 -12.75 -27.71
C ALA A 474 -38.74 -11.91 -28.93
N PRO A 475 -38.67 -12.44 -30.16
CA PRO A 475 -39.27 -11.81 -31.32
C PRO A 475 -40.74 -11.45 -31.05
N ARG A 476 -41.22 -10.33 -31.61
CA ARG A 476 -42.62 -9.88 -31.44
C ARG A 476 -43.68 -10.92 -31.89
N SER A 477 -43.26 -11.93 -32.63
CA SER A 477 -44.08 -13.04 -33.14
C SER A 477 -44.24 -14.21 -32.16
N ILE A 478 -43.55 -14.20 -31.00
CA ILE A 478 -43.66 -15.27 -29.99
C ILE A 478 -44.58 -14.83 -28.86
N ASP A 479 -45.52 -15.69 -28.51
CA ASP A 479 -46.40 -15.54 -27.36
C ASP A 479 -45.59 -15.42 -26.04
N PRO A 480 -45.74 -14.32 -25.27
CA PRO A 480 -45.02 -14.10 -24.02
C PRO A 480 -45.17 -15.25 -23.00
N GLU A 481 -46.33 -15.90 -22.94
CA GLU A 481 -46.55 -17.03 -22.01
C GLU A 481 -45.71 -18.25 -22.42
N LYS A 482 -45.59 -18.51 -23.72
CA LYS A 482 -44.73 -19.57 -24.26
C LYS A 482 -43.25 -19.28 -24.05
N ALA A 483 -42.83 -18.02 -24.17
CA ALA A 483 -41.44 -17.62 -23.89
C ALA A 483 -41.10 -17.82 -22.40
N GLN A 484 -42.01 -17.44 -21.51
CA GLN A 484 -41.86 -17.63 -20.07
C GLN A 484 -41.82 -19.12 -19.68
N ALA A 485 -42.66 -19.97 -20.29
CA ALA A 485 -42.64 -21.42 -20.09
C ALA A 485 -41.30 -22.04 -20.55
N ARG A 486 -40.80 -21.64 -21.72
CA ARG A 486 -39.49 -22.11 -22.23
C ARG A 486 -38.31 -21.66 -21.37
N LEU A 487 -38.36 -20.45 -20.82
CA LEU A 487 -37.36 -20.01 -19.85
C LEU A 487 -37.38 -20.91 -18.61
N LEU A 488 -38.55 -21.21 -18.04
CA LEU A 488 -38.66 -22.09 -16.87
C LEU A 488 -38.14 -23.51 -17.19
N ASP A 489 -38.48 -24.06 -18.35
CA ASP A 489 -37.97 -25.34 -18.84
C ASP A 489 -36.43 -25.35 -18.93
N ALA A 490 -35.85 -24.29 -19.49
CA ALA A 490 -34.40 -24.16 -19.58
C ALA A 490 -33.73 -24.07 -18.20
N LEU A 491 -34.31 -23.33 -17.26
CA LEU A 491 -33.79 -23.18 -15.90
C LEU A 491 -33.86 -24.47 -15.08
N ALA A 492 -34.86 -25.32 -15.33
CA ALA A 492 -34.93 -26.66 -14.78
C ALA A 492 -33.88 -27.61 -15.40
N ALA A 493 -33.61 -27.44 -16.70
CA ALA A 493 -32.67 -28.27 -17.45
C ALA A 493 -31.19 -27.96 -17.14
N ILE A 494 -30.82 -26.69 -16.89
CA ILE A 494 -29.42 -26.27 -16.69
C ILE A 494 -28.71 -27.01 -15.53
N PRO A 495 -29.26 -27.06 -14.30
CA PRO A 495 -28.62 -27.77 -13.18
C PRO A 495 -28.40 -29.26 -13.50
N GLN A 496 -29.39 -29.91 -14.10
CA GLN A 496 -29.34 -31.33 -14.47
C GLN A 496 -28.31 -31.59 -15.59
N ALA A 497 -28.29 -30.74 -16.61
CA ALA A 497 -27.41 -30.88 -17.75
C ALA A 497 -25.93 -30.68 -17.39
N LEU A 498 -25.64 -29.73 -16.49
CA LEU A 498 -24.28 -29.31 -16.15
C LEU A 498 -23.76 -29.91 -14.83
N GLY A 499 -24.62 -30.57 -14.05
CA GLY A 499 -24.26 -31.13 -12.75
C GLY A 499 -23.92 -30.05 -11.71
N VAL A 500 -24.60 -28.90 -11.78
CA VAL A 500 -24.40 -27.77 -10.84
C VAL A 500 -25.57 -27.67 -9.86
N ALA A 501 -25.30 -27.19 -8.64
CA ALA A 501 -26.36 -26.93 -7.67
C ALA A 501 -27.27 -25.78 -8.16
N GLN A 502 -28.58 -25.89 -7.91
CA GLN A 502 -29.57 -24.93 -8.38
C GLN A 502 -29.30 -23.50 -7.87
N ASN A 503 -28.78 -23.36 -6.65
CA ASN A 503 -28.40 -22.07 -6.05
C ASN A 503 -27.16 -21.41 -6.69
N ARG A 504 -26.51 -22.08 -7.65
CA ARG A 504 -25.38 -21.54 -8.45
C ARG A 504 -25.78 -21.12 -9.86
N VAL A 505 -27.07 -21.17 -10.18
CA VAL A 505 -27.62 -20.66 -11.43
C VAL A 505 -28.22 -19.28 -11.17
N VAL A 506 -27.62 -18.25 -11.76
CA VAL A 506 -28.04 -16.86 -11.65
C VAL A 506 -28.65 -16.41 -12.96
N ILE A 507 -29.78 -15.70 -12.89
CA ILE A 507 -30.55 -15.32 -14.07
C ILE A 507 -30.70 -13.80 -14.07
N LYS A 508 -30.41 -13.16 -15.20
CA LYS A 508 -30.70 -11.74 -15.43
C LYS A 508 -31.71 -11.56 -16.55
N ARG A 509 -32.83 -10.93 -16.22
CA ARG A 509 -33.82 -10.47 -17.19
C ARG A 509 -33.50 -9.06 -17.63
N ARG A 510 -33.50 -8.80 -18.94
CA ARG A 510 -33.45 -7.44 -19.49
C ARG A 510 -34.86 -6.85 -19.50
N GLU A 511 -35.34 -6.33 -18.38
CA GLU A 511 -36.46 -5.41 -18.41
C GLU A 511 -36.02 -4.09 -19.06
N ARG A 512 -36.76 -3.61 -20.06
CA ARG A 512 -36.56 -2.25 -20.60
C ARG A 512 -36.94 -1.25 -19.52
N GLN A 513 -35.96 -0.72 -18.80
CA GLN A 513 -36.18 0.48 -17.99
C GLN A 513 -36.30 1.68 -18.95
N ALA A 514 -37.54 2.02 -19.32
CA ALA A 514 -37.83 3.29 -19.98
C ALA A 514 -37.73 4.42 -18.93
N GLY A 515 -36.78 5.34 -19.10
CA GLY A 515 -36.63 6.53 -18.25
C GLY A 515 -35.18 6.89 -17.91
N THR A 516 -35.01 8.07 -17.32
CA THR A 516 -33.73 8.70 -16.91
C THR A 516 -32.97 7.99 -15.76
N LYS A 517 -33.26 6.71 -15.49
CA LYS A 517 -32.60 5.90 -14.47
C LYS A 517 -31.35 5.24 -15.06
N GLN A 518 -30.22 5.90 -14.82
CA GLN A 518 -28.86 5.37 -15.07
C GLN A 518 -28.60 4.13 -14.21
N TYR A 519 -27.79 3.19 -14.72
CA TYR A 519 -27.33 1.92 -14.12
C TYR A 519 -27.43 1.86 -12.59
N GLN A 520 -28.59 1.46 -12.07
CA GLN A 520 -28.77 1.17 -10.66
C GLN A 520 -28.55 -0.31 -10.40
N ARG A 521 -28.00 -0.58 -9.23
CA ARG A 521 -27.74 -1.91 -8.68
C ARG A 521 -29.06 -2.70 -8.65
N GLN A 522 -29.13 -3.84 -9.34
CA GLN A 522 -30.32 -4.69 -9.43
C GLN A 522 -30.56 -5.53 -8.16
N ALA A 523 -29.50 -5.78 -7.38
CA ALA A 523 -29.55 -6.49 -6.09
C ALA A 523 -28.50 -5.93 -5.11
N ALA A 524 -28.65 -6.16 -3.80
CA ALA A 524 -27.77 -5.63 -2.76
C ALA A 524 -26.94 -6.71 -2.04
N GLN A 525 -26.54 -7.78 -2.74
CA GLN A 525 -25.84 -8.91 -2.11
C GLN A 525 -24.34 -8.65 -1.89
N GLY A 526 -23.71 -7.83 -2.73
CA GLY A 526 -22.29 -7.43 -2.60
C GLY A 526 -21.28 -8.52 -2.87
N GLN A 527 -21.72 -9.67 -3.41
CA GLN A 527 -20.86 -10.81 -3.65
C GLN A 527 -20.09 -10.67 -4.97
N PHE A 528 -18.79 -10.43 -4.87
CA PHE A 528 -17.87 -10.51 -5.99
C PHE A 528 -17.17 -11.87 -6.00
N MET A 529 -16.94 -12.41 -7.19
CA MET A 529 -16.21 -13.64 -7.43
C MET A 529 -14.91 -13.33 -8.16
N GLU A 530 -13.83 -13.96 -7.74
CA GLU A 530 -12.55 -13.94 -8.45
C GLU A 530 -12.52 -15.01 -9.55
N VAL A 531 -12.15 -14.57 -10.76
CA VAL A 531 -11.95 -15.42 -11.95
C VAL A 531 -10.61 -15.10 -12.60
N ALA A 532 -10.01 -16.06 -13.29
CA ALA A 532 -8.75 -15.88 -14.01
C ALA A 532 -8.94 -15.77 -15.53
N GLU A 533 -8.18 -14.87 -16.15
CA GLU A 533 -8.08 -14.73 -17.62
C GLU A 533 -6.64 -14.32 -17.98
N GLY A 534 -5.95 -15.05 -18.87
CA GLY A 534 -4.63 -14.62 -19.38
C GLY A 534 -3.53 -14.42 -18.33
N GLY A 535 -3.65 -15.05 -17.15
CA GLY A 535 -2.71 -14.87 -16.04
C GLY A 535 -2.94 -13.63 -15.19
N VAL A 536 -4.11 -12.98 -15.32
CA VAL A 536 -4.62 -11.97 -14.38
C VAL A 536 -5.85 -12.48 -13.64
N LYS A 537 -6.11 -11.91 -12.47
CA LYS A 537 -7.30 -12.14 -11.65
C LYS A 537 -8.29 -10.99 -11.84
N LEU A 538 -9.57 -11.28 -12.04
CA LEU A 538 -10.61 -10.27 -12.25
C LEU A 538 -11.79 -10.54 -11.32
N LEU A 539 -12.44 -9.47 -10.85
CA LEU A 539 -13.66 -9.55 -10.06
C LEU A 539 -14.87 -9.49 -10.98
N VAL A 540 -15.77 -10.45 -10.84
CA VAL A 540 -17.08 -10.48 -11.48
C VAL A 540 -18.19 -10.43 -10.43
N ASN A 541 -19.34 -9.88 -10.78
CA ASN A 541 -20.54 -9.88 -9.94
C ASN A 541 -21.74 -10.34 -10.77
N LEU A 542 -22.25 -11.51 -10.44
CA LEU A 542 -23.28 -12.17 -11.23
C LEU A 542 -24.70 -11.68 -10.92
N THR A 543 -24.93 -10.88 -9.87
CA THR A 543 -26.27 -10.58 -9.35
C THR A 543 -26.61 -9.09 -9.30
N ASP A 544 -25.69 -8.25 -8.83
CA ASP A 544 -26.00 -6.88 -8.41
C ASP A 544 -26.00 -5.85 -9.55
N TYR A 545 -25.35 -6.13 -10.68
CA TYR A 545 -25.17 -5.18 -11.78
C TYR A 545 -25.85 -5.68 -13.06
N LEU A 546 -26.06 -4.81 -14.05
CA LEU A 546 -26.63 -5.22 -15.34
C LEU A 546 -25.76 -6.28 -16.03
N ASP A 547 -24.46 -6.00 -16.14
CA ASP A 547 -23.45 -6.90 -16.67
C ASP A 547 -22.62 -7.50 -15.54
N THR A 548 -21.78 -8.49 -15.85
CA THR A 548 -21.02 -9.26 -14.84
C THR A 548 -19.72 -8.58 -14.40
N GLY A 549 -19.30 -7.50 -15.04
CA GLY A 549 -17.97 -6.91 -14.85
C GLY A 549 -16.91 -7.40 -15.82
N LEU A 550 -17.21 -8.38 -16.68
CA LEU A 550 -16.29 -8.94 -17.66
C LEU A 550 -17.02 -9.32 -18.96
N PHE A 551 -16.72 -8.62 -20.06
CA PHE A 551 -17.23 -8.97 -21.40
C PHE A 551 -16.41 -10.11 -22.01
N LEU A 552 -16.99 -11.31 -22.05
CA LEU A 552 -16.28 -12.54 -22.46
C LEU A 552 -15.84 -12.53 -23.93
N ASP A 553 -16.61 -11.87 -24.80
CA ASP A 553 -16.39 -11.74 -26.24
C ASP A 553 -15.10 -10.97 -26.58
N HIS A 554 -14.69 -10.01 -25.74
CA HIS A 554 -13.47 -9.22 -25.95
C HIS A 554 -12.18 -9.86 -25.41
N ARG A 555 -12.22 -11.11 -24.93
CA ARG A 555 -11.05 -11.82 -24.39
C ARG A 555 -9.83 -11.81 -25.34
N PRO A 556 -9.95 -12.15 -26.64
CA PRO A 556 -8.79 -12.16 -27.53
C PRO A 556 -8.13 -10.78 -27.67
N LEU A 557 -8.93 -9.71 -27.67
CA LEU A 557 -8.42 -8.35 -27.76
C LEU A 557 -7.67 -7.95 -26.48
N ARG A 558 -8.21 -8.30 -25.29
CA ARG A 558 -7.49 -8.10 -24.02
C ARG A 558 -6.16 -8.85 -23.96
N LEU A 559 -6.13 -10.11 -24.42
CA LEU A 559 -4.90 -10.90 -24.50
C LEU A 559 -3.89 -10.32 -25.51
N ARG A 560 -4.37 -9.71 -26.61
CA ARG A 560 -3.51 -8.98 -27.56
C ARG A 560 -2.89 -7.74 -26.89
N LEU A 561 -3.71 -6.93 -26.22
CA LEU A 561 -3.23 -5.75 -25.47
C LEU A 561 -2.15 -6.14 -24.44
N GLN A 562 -2.34 -7.24 -23.72
CA GLN A 562 -1.32 -7.76 -22.79
C GLN A 562 0.01 -8.08 -23.48
N ARG A 563 0.00 -8.71 -24.66
CA ARG A 563 1.25 -9.03 -25.39
C ARG A 563 1.94 -7.79 -25.94
N GLU A 564 1.16 -6.79 -26.31
CA GLU A 564 1.67 -5.59 -26.99
C GLU A 564 2.03 -4.45 -26.03
N ALA A 565 1.69 -4.54 -24.75
CA ALA A 565 1.82 -3.43 -23.80
C ALA A 565 3.25 -3.19 -23.26
N ALA A 566 4.19 -4.12 -23.43
CA ALA A 566 5.52 -4.03 -22.83
C ALA A 566 6.21 -2.68 -23.11
N GLY A 567 6.51 -1.92 -22.05
CA GLY A 567 7.16 -0.61 -22.11
C GLY A 567 6.30 0.55 -22.61
N LYS A 568 5.05 0.31 -23.00
CA LYS A 568 4.15 1.32 -23.62
C LYS A 568 3.34 2.11 -22.60
N ARG A 569 3.00 3.36 -22.95
CA ARG A 569 1.98 4.17 -22.29
C ARG A 569 0.62 3.78 -22.84
N PHE A 570 -0.21 3.16 -22.01
CA PHE A 570 -1.51 2.64 -22.41
C PHE A 570 -2.66 3.59 -22.02
N LEU A 571 -3.59 3.85 -22.94
CA LEU A 571 -4.82 4.59 -22.70
C LEU A 571 -6.03 3.67 -22.91
N ASN A 572 -6.93 3.63 -21.93
CA ASN A 572 -8.18 2.87 -21.99
C ASN A 572 -9.37 3.83 -21.80
N LEU A 573 -10.15 4.03 -22.84
CA LEU A 573 -11.30 4.93 -22.85
C LEU A 573 -12.60 4.15 -22.76
N PHE A 574 -13.57 4.68 -22.01
CA PHE A 574 -14.79 3.95 -21.63
C PHE A 574 -14.44 2.65 -20.89
N CYS A 575 -13.51 2.77 -19.95
CA CYS A 575 -12.78 1.61 -19.45
C CYS A 575 -13.60 0.62 -18.63
N TYR A 576 -14.82 0.98 -18.21
CA TYR A 576 -15.69 0.13 -17.40
C TYR A 576 -14.96 -0.36 -16.13
N THR A 577 -14.86 -1.66 -15.92
CA THR A 577 -14.13 -2.29 -14.80
C THR A 577 -12.62 -2.43 -15.07
N ALA A 578 -12.12 -1.78 -16.11
CA ALA A 578 -10.73 -1.70 -16.55
C ALA A 578 -10.01 -3.05 -16.74
N THR A 579 -10.74 -4.08 -17.18
CA THR A 579 -10.15 -5.41 -17.44
C THR A 579 -9.02 -5.34 -18.47
N ALA A 580 -9.20 -4.61 -19.57
CA ALA A 580 -8.15 -4.35 -20.56
C ALA A 580 -6.91 -3.65 -19.96
N THR A 581 -7.11 -2.76 -18.98
CA THR A 581 -6.01 -2.09 -18.26
C THR A 581 -5.21 -3.07 -17.41
N VAL A 582 -5.87 -3.98 -16.71
CA VAL A 582 -5.19 -5.04 -15.93
C VAL A 582 -4.33 -5.91 -16.84
N HIS A 583 -4.84 -6.27 -18.02
CA HIS A 583 -4.09 -7.00 -19.04
C HIS A 583 -2.89 -6.20 -19.56
N ALA A 584 -3.05 -4.93 -19.89
CA ALA A 584 -1.94 -4.07 -20.30
C ALA A 584 -0.88 -3.92 -19.20
N ALA A 585 -1.30 -3.73 -17.95
CA ALA A 585 -0.41 -3.68 -16.78
C ALA A 585 0.39 -4.97 -16.62
N LYS A 586 -0.27 -6.13 -16.68
CA LYS A 586 0.36 -7.45 -16.68
C LYS A 586 1.35 -7.64 -17.83
N GLY A 587 1.04 -7.06 -18.99
CA GLY A 587 1.90 -7.01 -20.17
C GLY A 587 3.18 -6.18 -20.03
N GLY A 588 3.34 -5.47 -18.91
CA GLY A 588 4.48 -4.59 -18.67
C GLY A 588 4.30 -3.18 -19.22
N ALA A 589 3.07 -2.68 -19.32
CA ALA A 589 2.82 -1.26 -19.62
C ALA A 589 3.63 -0.36 -18.67
N ARG A 590 4.31 0.64 -19.24
CA ARG A 590 5.09 1.63 -18.48
C ARG A 590 4.20 2.46 -17.56
N SER A 591 3.00 2.79 -18.05
CA SER A 591 1.94 3.49 -17.32
C SER A 591 0.61 3.20 -18.00
N THR A 592 -0.49 3.25 -17.27
CA THR A 592 -1.82 3.18 -17.87
C THR A 592 -2.67 4.36 -17.43
N THR A 593 -3.54 4.85 -18.31
CA THR A 593 -4.60 5.81 -17.98
C THR A 593 -5.93 5.20 -18.38
N SER A 594 -6.87 5.09 -17.46
CA SER A 594 -8.20 4.55 -17.75
C SER A 594 -9.27 5.55 -17.35
N VAL A 595 -10.14 5.88 -18.29
CA VAL A 595 -11.13 6.96 -18.15
C VAL A 595 -12.53 6.38 -18.23
N ASP A 596 -13.37 6.71 -17.25
CA ASP A 596 -14.79 6.34 -17.26
C ASP A 596 -15.63 7.40 -16.53
N LEU A 597 -16.89 7.55 -16.90
CA LEU A 597 -17.82 8.47 -16.23
C LEU A 597 -18.27 7.93 -14.86
N SER A 598 -18.37 6.60 -14.74
CA SER A 598 -18.93 5.89 -13.60
C SER A 598 -17.91 5.72 -12.48
N LYS A 599 -18.11 6.45 -11.38
CA LYS A 599 -17.33 6.24 -10.15
C LYS A 599 -17.40 4.78 -9.68
N THR A 600 -18.58 4.16 -9.74
CA THR A 600 -18.78 2.76 -9.34
C THR A 600 -17.91 1.79 -10.13
N TYR A 601 -17.76 2.02 -11.44
CA TYR A 601 -16.90 1.18 -12.29
C TYR A 601 -15.42 1.49 -12.09
N LEU A 602 -15.04 2.75 -11.86
CA LEU A 602 -13.67 3.10 -11.48
C LEU A 602 -13.26 2.52 -10.11
N ASP A 603 -14.17 2.47 -9.15
CA ASP A 603 -13.93 1.81 -7.86
C ASP A 603 -13.81 0.29 -8.03
N TRP A 604 -14.52 -0.31 -8.99
CA TRP A 604 -14.30 -1.71 -9.39
C TRP A 604 -12.97 -1.90 -10.13
N ALA A 605 -12.63 -1.03 -11.06
CA ALA A 605 -11.35 -1.02 -11.77
C ALA A 605 -10.17 -0.94 -10.80
N ARG A 606 -10.26 -0.09 -9.77
CA ARG A 606 -9.26 0.01 -8.71
C ARG A 606 -9.09 -1.32 -7.98
N ARG A 607 -10.19 -2.01 -7.67
CA ARG A 607 -10.16 -3.35 -7.05
C ARG A 607 -9.54 -4.39 -7.98
N ASN A 608 -9.85 -4.37 -9.28
CA ASN A 608 -9.23 -5.26 -10.26
C ASN A 608 -7.71 -5.03 -10.40
N LEU A 609 -7.25 -3.78 -10.43
CA LEU A 609 -5.81 -3.45 -10.43
C LEU A 609 -5.14 -3.91 -9.12
N SER A 610 -5.74 -3.57 -7.98
CA SER A 610 -5.23 -3.93 -6.65
C SER A 610 -5.15 -5.45 -6.45
N LEU A 611 -6.14 -6.20 -6.97
CA LEU A 611 -6.18 -7.65 -6.92
C LEU A 611 -4.96 -8.29 -7.57
N ASN A 612 -4.36 -7.63 -8.56
CA ASN A 612 -3.16 -8.08 -9.26
C ASN A 612 -1.86 -7.43 -8.75
N GLY A 613 -1.94 -6.64 -7.67
CA GLY A 613 -0.79 -5.97 -7.06
C GLY A 613 -0.32 -4.71 -7.81
N PHE A 614 -1.15 -4.19 -8.72
CA PHE A 614 -0.87 -2.97 -9.47
C PHE A 614 -1.30 -1.71 -8.70
N SER A 615 -0.49 -0.66 -8.77
CA SER A 615 -0.62 0.55 -7.92
C SER A 615 -0.74 1.87 -8.71
N ASP A 616 -0.28 2.99 -8.15
CA ASP A 616 -0.51 4.38 -8.60
C ASP A 616 0.00 4.72 -10.03
N LYS A 617 0.75 3.83 -10.67
CA LYS A 617 1.13 3.97 -12.09
C LYS A 617 -0.04 3.80 -13.05
N HIS A 618 -1.17 3.30 -12.55
CA HIS A 618 -2.38 3.02 -13.29
C HIS A 618 -3.45 4.06 -12.91
N ARG A 619 -3.43 5.18 -13.63
CA ARG A 619 -4.35 6.29 -13.37
C ARG A 619 -5.77 5.89 -13.72
N LEU A 620 -6.70 6.20 -12.83
CA LEU A 620 -8.14 6.05 -12.99
C LEU A 620 -8.76 7.43 -12.92
N GLU A 621 -9.37 7.89 -14.01
CA GLU A 621 -9.86 9.26 -14.15
C GLU A 621 -11.37 9.26 -14.35
N GLN A 622 -12.08 9.91 -13.43
CA GLN A 622 -13.52 10.09 -13.53
C GLN A 622 -13.84 11.31 -14.40
N ALA A 623 -14.14 11.09 -15.68
CA ALA A 623 -14.43 12.17 -16.61
C ALA A 623 -15.34 11.71 -17.77
N ASN A 624 -15.95 12.68 -18.45
CA ASN A 624 -16.49 12.45 -19.79
C ASN A 624 -15.31 12.24 -20.75
N VAL A 625 -15.28 11.13 -21.48
CA VAL A 625 -14.16 10.75 -22.35
C VAL A 625 -13.87 11.80 -23.43
N MET A 626 -14.90 12.42 -24.03
CA MET A 626 -14.73 13.40 -25.10
C MET A 626 -14.08 14.69 -24.54
N GLU A 627 -14.64 15.24 -23.46
CA GLU A 627 -14.08 16.41 -22.78
C GLU A 627 -12.66 16.15 -22.26
N TRP A 628 -12.45 14.95 -21.71
CA TRP A 628 -11.15 14.53 -21.20
C TRP A 628 -10.10 14.48 -22.30
N LEU A 629 -10.43 13.89 -23.45
CA LEU A 629 -9.55 13.87 -24.61
C LEU A 629 -9.25 15.27 -25.16
N GLN A 630 -10.24 16.17 -25.16
CA GLN A 630 -10.05 17.56 -25.57
C GLN A 630 -9.13 18.33 -24.62
N ALA A 631 -9.10 17.98 -23.33
CA ALA A 631 -8.26 18.61 -22.31
C ALA A 631 -6.86 17.98 -22.21
N ASP A 632 -6.74 16.67 -22.43
CA ASP A 632 -5.47 15.97 -22.31
C ASP A 632 -4.46 16.38 -23.39
N ARG A 633 -3.18 16.42 -23.01
CA ARG A 633 -2.06 16.79 -23.87
C ARG A 633 -0.97 15.73 -23.89
N GLN A 634 -1.20 14.58 -23.25
CA GLN A 634 -0.22 13.50 -23.18
C GLN A 634 -0.22 12.68 -24.48
N GLU A 635 0.81 11.85 -24.64
CA GLU A 635 0.91 10.91 -25.74
C GLU A 635 0.89 9.47 -25.22
N TYR A 636 0.29 8.58 -26.01
CA TYR A 636 0.10 7.18 -25.69
C TYR A 636 0.55 6.30 -26.85
N ASP A 637 1.21 5.18 -26.53
CA ASP A 637 1.76 4.28 -27.53
C ASP A 637 0.77 3.15 -27.89
N LEU A 638 -0.20 2.89 -27.01
CA LEU A 638 -1.26 1.91 -27.20
C LEU A 638 -2.58 2.48 -26.65
N VAL A 639 -3.58 2.64 -27.50
CA VAL A 639 -4.90 3.16 -27.12
C VAL A 639 -5.96 2.09 -27.35
N PHE A 640 -6.85 1.90 -26.38
CA PHE A 640 -8.01 1.03 -26.49
C PHE A 640 -9.28 1.82 -26.20
N ILE A 641 -10.28 1.67 -27.08
CA ILE A 641 -11.57 2.36 -27.01
C ILE A 641 -12.66 1.34 -27.31
N ASP A 642 -13.53 1.11 -26.34
CA ASP A 642 -14.70 0.23 -26.47
C ASP A 642 -15.94 0.91 -25.90
N PRO A 643 -16.49 1.92 -26.59
CA PRO A 643 -17.59 2.69 -26.05
C PRO A 643 -18.91 1.90 -26.11
N PRO A 644 -19.87 2.22 -25.21
CA PRO A 644 -21.23 1.71 -25.36
C PRO A 644 -21.89 2.30 -26.63
N THR A 645 -22.93 1.63 -27.15
CA THR A 645 -23.68 2.17 -28.30
C THR A 645 -24.26 3.57 -28.01
N PHE A 646 -24.81 3.74 -26.81
CA PHE A 646 -25.34 5.00 -26.31
C PHE A 646 -24.90 5.23 -24.87
N SER A 647 -24.58 6.46 -24.49
CA SER A 647 -24.33 6.83 -23.10
C SER A 647 -25.03 8.13 -22.72
N ASN A 648 -25.84 8.09 -21.67
CA ASN A 648 -26.51 9.26 -21.11
C ASN A 648 -25.69 9.80 -19.93
N SER A 649 -25.32 11.07 -19.95
CA SER A 649 -24.75 11.75 -18.78
C SER A 649 -25.72 12.80 -18.24
N LYS A 650 -25.93 12.83 -16.91
CA LYS A 650 -26.72 13.88 -16.24
C LYS A 650 -25.97 15.22 -16.13
N ARG A 651 -24.72 15.31 -16.60
CA ARG A 651 -23.83 16.47 -16.42
C ARG A 651 -23.57 17.26 -17.71
N MET A 652 -24.29 16.95 -18.80
CA MET A 652 -24.20 17.65 -20.08
C MET A 652 -25.56 17.66 -20.81
N GLU A 653 -25.80 18.66 -21.65
CA GLU A 653 -26.82 18.61 -22.70
C GLU A 653 -26.32 17.73 -23.85
N GLY A 654 -26.52 16.41 -23.77
CA GLY A 654 -26.19 15.50 -24.88
C GLY A 654 -26.07 14.03 -24.50
N VAL A 655 -26.37 13.16 -25.47
CA VAL A 655 -26.21 11.69 -25.40
C VAL A 655 -25.09 11.30 -26.36
N PHE A 656 -24.06 10.59 -25.89
CA PHE A 656 -23.05 10.00 -26.78
C PHE A 656 -23.70 8.89 -27.61
N ASP A 657 -23.50 8.90 -28.91
CA ASP A 657 -23.95 7.89 -29.88
C ASP A 657 -22.74 7.43 -30.69
N VAL A 658 -22.37 6.15 -30.58
CA VAL A 658 -21.15 5.64 -31.23
C VAL A 658 -21.17 5.81 -32.75
N GLN A 659 -22.32 5.76 -33.42
CA GLN A 659 -22.40 5.89 -34.88
C GLN A 659 -22.30 7.35 -35.35
N ARG A 660 -22.76 8.29 -34.53
CA ARG A 660 -22.66 9.73 -34.82
C ARG A 660 -21.28 10.28 -34.44
N ASP A 661 -20.76 9.86 -33.29
CA ASP A 661 -19.65 10.52 -32.60
C ASP A 661 -18.31 9.79 -32.78
N HIS A 662 -18.24 8.60 -33.43
CA HIS A 662 -16.97 7.86 -33.56
C HIS A 662 -15.90 8.64 -34.33
N ILE A 663 -16.28 9.51 -35.27
CA ILE A 663 -15.32 10.31 -36.05
C ILE A 663 -14.54 11.22 -35.12
N GLU A 664 -15.24 12.04 -34.32
CA GLU A 664 -14.62 12.96 -33.37
C GLU A 664 -13.83 12.19 -32.30
N LEU A 665 -14.40 11.12 -31.75
CA LEU A 665 -13.75 10.29 -30.74
C LEU A 665 -12.42 9.71 -31.24
N ILE A 666 -12.42 9.14 -32.45
CA ILE A 666 -11.22 8.54 -33.04
C ILE A 666 -10.22 9.64 -33.39
N ASP A 667 -10.63 10.78 -33.95
CA ASP A 667 -9.71 11.88 -34.26
C ASP A 667 -9.03 12.43 -33.00
N LEU A 668 -9.80 12.67 -31.93
CA LEU A 668 -9.27 13.13 -30.65
C LEU A 668 -8.28 12.12 -30.06
N ALA A 669 -8.59 10.82 -30.12
CA ALA A 669 -7.70 9.78 -29.62
C ALA A 669 -6.46 9.59 -30.50
N MET A 670 -6.59 9.67 -31.83
CA MET A 670 -5.46 9.64 -32.78
C MET A 670 -4.54 10.85 -32.57
N ALA A 671 -5.06 12.01 -32.19
CA ALA A 671 -4.26 13.17 -31.82
C ALA A 671 -3.41 12.95 -30.56
N ARG A 672 -3.76 12.00 -29.70
CA ARG A 672 -2.97 11.57 -28.53
C ARG A 672 -2.07 10.36 -28.83
N LEU A 673 -2.10 9.81 -30.04
CA LEU A 673 -1.32 8.65 -30.40
C LEU A 673 0.13 9.05 -30.71
N ALA A 674 1.07 8.46 -29.97
CA ALA A 674 2.49 8.66 -30.20
C ALA A 674 2.90 8.12 -31.58
N ARG A 675 4.02 8.62 -32.12
CA ARG A 675 4.57 8.12 -33.39
C ARG A 675 4.84 6.62 -33.30
N GLY A 676 4.29 5.84 -34.23
CA GLY A 676 4.39 4.38 -34.25
C GLY A 676 3.46 3.66 -33.27
N GLY A 677 2.60 4.40 -32.57
CA GLY A 677 1.57 3.85 -31.70
C GLY A 677 0.44 3.17 -32.48
N VAL A 678 -0.39 2.43 -31.75
CA VAL A 678 -1.57 1.74 -32.30
C VAL A 678 -2.82 2.09 -31.48
N LEU A 679 -3.92 2.35 -32.16
CA LEU A 679 -5.24 2.49 -31.56
C LEU A 679 -6.14 1.32 -31.95
N TYR A 680 -6.73 0.66 -30.97
CA TYR A 680 -7.77 -0.35 -31.14
C TYR A 680 -9.12 0.25 -30.77
N PHE A 681 -10.03 0.27 -31.74
CA PHE A 681 -11.41 0.70 -31.55
C PHE A 681 -12.32 -0.49 -31.76
N SER A 682 -13.22 -0.76 -30.83
CA SER A 682 -14.25 -1.79 -30.95
C SER A 682 -15.61 -1.24 -30.55
N ASN A 683 -16.68 -1.88 -31.01
CA ASN A 683 -18.02 -1.65 -30.47
C ASN A 683 -18.94 -2.83 -30.81
N ASN A 684 -20.09 -2.90 -30.12
CA ASN A 684 -21.10 -3.94 -30.29
C ASN A 684 -22.37 -3.46 -31.02
N PHE A 685 -22.35 -2.29 -31.66
CA PHE A 685 -23.50 -1.79 -32.37
C PHE A 685 -23.69 -2.53 -33.69
N ARG A 686 -24.71 -3.41 -33.76
CA ARG A 686 -24.94 -4.33 -34.90
C ARG A 686 -25.06 -3.66 -36.27
N LYS A 687 -25.44 -2.38 -36.32
CA LYS A 687 -25.58 -1.60 -37.56
C LYS A 687 -24.43 -0.61 -37.78
N PHE A 688 -23.36 -0.71 -37.00
CA PHE A 688 -22.24 0.21 -37.08
C PHE A 688 -21.57 0.18 -38.45
N GLN A 689 -21.40 1.37 -39.02
CA GLN A 689 -20.64 1.63 -40.22
C GLN A 689 -19.51 2.60 -39.87
N LEU A 690 -18.27 2.18 -40.13
CA LEU A 690 -17.13 3.07 -39.97
C LEU A 690 -17.16 4.11 -41.09
N ASP A 691 -16.93 5.37 -40.74
CA ASP A 691 -16.90 6.46 -41.71
C ASP A 691 -15.70 6.36 -42.64
N GLU A 692 -15.93 6.50 -43.95
CA GLU A 692 -14.89 6.36 -44.98
C GLU A 692 -13.82 7.48 -44.90
N GLY A 693 -14.17 8.65 -44.37
CA GLY A 693 -13.25 9.76 -44.15
C GLY A 693 -12.13 9.42 -43.18
N LEU A 694 -12.36 8.54 -42.20
CA LEU A 694 -11.32 8.03 -41.31
C LEU A 694 -10.29 7.17 -42.06
N ALA A 695 -10.73 6.38 -43.04
CA ALA A 695 -9.84 5.58 -43.87
C ALA A 695 -8.98 6.43 -44.81
N ALA A 696 -9.44 7.64 -45.18
CA ALA A 696 -8.63 8.60 -45.93
C ALA A 696 -7.53 9.24 -45.06
N ARG A 697 -7.80 9.48 -43.77
CA ARG A 697 -6.86 10.15 -42.84
C ARG A 697 -5.86 9.21 -42.18
N TYR A 698 -6.26 7.98 -41.87
CA TYR A 698 -5.47 7.02 -41.12
C TYR A 698 -5.29 5.71 -41.89
N GLN A 699 -4.37 4.86 -41.43
CA GLN A 699 -4.32 3.48 -41.88
C GLN A 699 -5.27 2.68 -40.99
N VAL A 700 -6.25 2.03 -41.62
CA VAL A 700 -7.35 1.33 -40.94
C VAL A 700 -7.40 -0.11 -41.39
N GLU A 701 -7.41 -1.04 -40.44
CA GLU A 701 -7.55 -2.48 -40.67
C GLU A 701 -8.72 -3.00 -39.82
N GLU A 702 -9.72 -3.63 -40.44
CA GLU A 702 -10.75 -4.34 -39.68
C GLU A 702 -10.19 -5.68 -39.17
N ILE A 703 -10.19 -5.85 -37.85
CA ILE A 703 -9.62 -7.03 -37.16
C ILE A 703 -10.70 -7.88 -36.48
N SER A 704 -11.99 -7.62 -36.73
CA SER A 704 -13.13 -8.30 -36.10
C SER A 704 -12.95 -9.83 -36.03
N ALA A 705 -12.61 -10.47 -37.15
CA ALA A 705 -12.42 -11.92 -37.24
C ALA A 705 -11.25 -12.46 -36.37
N GLN A 706 -10.22 -11.64 -36.12
CA GLN A 706 -9.07 -11.99 -35.29
C GLN A 706 -9.38 -11.87 -33.78
N THR A 707 -10.50 -11.23 -33.45
CA THR A 707 -10.90 -10.92 -32.06
C THR A 707 -12.05 -11.77 -31.54
N LEU A 708 -12.48 -12.78 -32.32
CA LEU A 708 -13.52 -13.73 -31.92
C LEU A 708 -12.91 -15.02 -31.42
N ASP A 709 -13.41 -15.49 -30.29
CA ASP A 709 -12.98 -16.74 -29.67
C ASP A 709 -13.95 -17.89 -29.99
N ALA A 710 -13.55 -19.14 -29.71
CA ALA A 710 -14.32 -20.32 -30.11
C ALA A 710 -15.74 -20.35 -29.52
N ASP A 711 -15.94 -19.78 -28.33
CA ASP A 711 -17.23 -19.68 -27.63
C ASP A 711 -18.20 -18.66 -28.26
N PHE A 712 -17.72 -17.78 -29.15
CA PHE A 712 -18.52 -16.79 -29.88
C PHE A 712 -18.56 -17.01 -31.41
N ALA A 713 -17.95 -18.09 -31.92
CA ALA A 713 -17.81 -18.34 -33.36
C ALA A 713 -19.15 -18.40 -34.14
N ARG A 714 -20.27 -18.73 -33.48
CA ARG A 714 -21.60 -18.77 -34.10
C ARG A 714 -22.22 -17.39 -34.31
N ASN A 715 -21.75 -16.38 -33.56
CA ASN A 715 -22.27 -15.03 -33.57
C ASN A 715 -21.17 -14.05 -33.99
N ALA A 716 -20.76 -14.13 -35.26
CA ALA A 716 -19.71 -13.29 -35.82
C ALA A 716 -20.04 -11.77 -35.85
N LYS A 717 -21.25 -11.38 -35.43
CA LYS A 717 -21.72 -9.99 -35.35
C LYS A 717 -21.87 -9.50 -33.90
N ILE A 718 -21.28 -10.20 -32.92
CA ILE A 718 -21.34 -9.84 -31.50
C ILE A 718 -20.64 -8.49 -31.24
N HIS A 719 -19.48 -8.26 -31.87
CA HIS A 719 -18.77 -6.99 -31.90
C HIS A 719 -18.01 -6.83 -33.22
N ARG A 720 -17.59 -5.60 -33.50
CA ARG A 720 -16.62 -5.28 -34.57
C ARG A 720 -15.43 -4.56 -33.96
N ALA A 721 -14.25 -4.76 -34.53
CA ALA A 721 -13.01 -4.18 -34.06
C ALA A 721 -12.11 -3.75 -35.21
N TRP A 722 -11.44 -2.61 -35.03
CA TRP A 722 -10.53 -2.00 -36.00
C TRP A 722 -9.22 -1.62 -35.33
N ARG A 723 -8.16 -1.71 -36.11
CA ARG A 723 -6.82 -1.24 -35.79
C ARG A 723 -6.54 0.02 -36.60
N PHE A 724 -6.14 1.08 -35.92
CA PHE A 724 -5.76 2.37 -36.48
C PHE A 724 -4.29 2.67 -36.21
N THR A 725 -3.60 3.17 -37.23
CA THR A 725 -2.26 3.76 -37.14
C THR A 725 -2.18 5.05 -37.94
N ALA A 726 -1.23 5.93 -37.59
CA ALA A 726 -0.89 7.06 -38.44
C ALA A 726 -0.40 6.56 -39.80
N ARG A 727 -0.73 7.28 -40.87
CA ARG A 727 -0.21 7.03 -42.22
C ARG A 727 1.24 7.46 -42.37
#